data_AF-A0A941X1S8-F1
#
_entry.id   AF-A0A941X1S8-F1
#
_cell.length_a   1.000
_cell.length_b   1.000
_cell.length_c   1.000
_cell.angle_alpha   90.00
_cell.angle_beta   90.00
_cell.angle_gamma   90.00
#
_symmetry.space_group_name_H-M   'P 1'
#
loop_
_entity.id
_entity.type
_entity.pdbx_description
1 polymer ?
#
loop_
_entity_poly.entity_id
_entity_poly.type
_entity_poly.pdbx_seq_one_letter_code
_entity_poly.pdbx_strand_id
1 'polypeptide(L)'
;MNIGIIHLTDLHIGSSNNQYSGKISEIVKAIKGDLLDVAVIYLVVTGDVVNRGSGFKEAEVFLDKLKNSLARFFNGIDVKYIIVPGNHDCNFTQSNQVRDIIVNSIQTTQLSDNSVIESCLKVQDDFWRFYEKITKTCPFNRLAYQIKDTINEKTICFNCYNTAWMSSINEEVGKMYFPIEQIPLTLSMEDGDLIVSIFHHPLSWFTPNTELNNRKEFSKFLNESSHILIYGHEHDDEHSKVEDLKTKTETVYIAGRAFQNEIDRTSGFQVINIDVNTKQGKVISYKWQKDKYTNLDELLLEYDRKKTSKKFNLKRTYLEVLDNLNLPLKFETRKNVKLSDIFVYPDLEKISSKEKKIDEIYSSQRLLDSETKIICLEGEAQSGKTSLLNMLYIEFHERGKYPLLIEAKKLVKGDIKRNIRRTFEEQYECDDNIFENYCQFDNKNKVLFIDNLQDYTYNSLTLINVIKELVSFFDKIIISTSTLFTFSSVIKAEFKSIDYYFIQPLGYKKRNELIEKYNILNESQQTITDQIILEKTKYYYDQVQSVLGNKLIPSFPVYILSILQTLIYATPHNLEQTSLGYCYQSLLYVALTDKAKVKNEDVDSIFNFLSELAFNLYETGNDSFSGQYLEDFYVLYSSKYITKGLVKIIEILLNSNIIIEDEDGDYKFRYNYIFYFLVSRKLVDIIHTDKGKEIVRNLCNNLSNEKSANVLIFATHYTKDNFLIDEATFSLMVPYNSYVPVTLNTNDDYYKLIEDIVKEISSNLIQANKNPVEERIKELEAKDRLVANTLKNGEDKFENEQIITNEEYSNCVEEMVHALKSLEIVGQIIKNRKGSIDKEKLLSIIKELYFTAFRTIGFFGEMSKMSQDELKKSLMNKIEEGDTAFAIEQKISNFFRYMTFQHCLGIFSKVVFSVGNKDLKQIFDDVAQDINTPAAKLVTFSIKSCYGKISLKELKVLAEEFKDNHVALSILRARVRAYVYNNHIEYKEKQRIASTMNMKIQG
;
A
#
# COMPACT_ATOMS: atom_id res chain seq x y z
N MET A 1 10.85 44.82 13.88
CA MET A 1 12.15 44.89 14.58
C MET A 1 13.18 44.37 13.62
N ASN A 2 14.12 45.21 13.19
CA ASN A 2 15.11 44.80 12.20
C ASN A 2 16.33 44.19 12.89
N ILE A 3 16.80 43.06 12.40
CA ILE A 3 18.04 42.42 12.83
C ILE A 3 18.97 42.22 11.63
N GLY A 4 20.28 42.32 11.86
CA GLY A 4 21.28 41.99 10.86
C GLY A 4 21.95 40.66 11.17
N ILE A 5 22.06 39.78 10.19
CA ILE A 5 22.93 38.60 10.25
C ILE A 5 24.06 38.81 9.24
N ILE A 6 25.30 38.79 9.70
CA ILE A 6 26.48 38.76 8.84
C ILE A 6 26.94 37.31 8.79
N HIS A 7 26.78 36.66 7.64
CA HIS A 7 27.12 35.27 7.42
C HIS A 7 28.52 35.16 6.82
N LEU A 8 29.42 34.50 7.55
CA LEU A 8 30.77 34.13 7.13
C LEU A 8 30.89 32.60 7.13
N THR A 9 31.55 32.05 6.13
CA THR A 9 31.87 30.62 6.05
C THR A 9 33.22 30.43 5.38
N ASP A 10 33.87 29.29 5.57
CA ASP A 10 35.17 28.96 4.96
C ASP A 10 36.21 30.08 5.18
N LEU A 11 36.45 30.44 6.45
CA LEU A 11 37.41 31.49 6.80
C LEU A 11 38.85 31.00 6.67
N HIS A 12 39.12 29.72 6.96
CA HIS A 12 40.43 29.07 6.85
C HIS A 12 41.61 29.88 7.43
N ILE A 13 41.43 30.51 8.59
CA ILE A 13 42.47 31.35 9.19
C ILE A 13 43.67 30.47 9.61
N GLY A 14 44.85 30.81 9.11
CA GLY A 14 46.12 30.13 9.41
C GLY A 14 47.06 30.94 10.30
N SER A 15 47.96 30.24 11.00
CA SER A 15 48.92 30.79 11.97
C SER A 15 50.03 31.68 11.38
N SER A 16 50.18 31.72 10.06
CA SER A 16 51.27 32.47 9.39
C SER A 16 50.79 33.42 8.28
N ASN A 17 49.49 33.47 7.96
CA ASN A 17 49.00 34.14 6.76
C ASN A 17 47.69 34.91 7.01
N ASN A 18 47.79 36.10 7.63
CA ASN A 18 46.63 36.96 7.87
C ASN A 18 46.42 38.00 6.74
N GLN A 19 46.48 37.54 5.47
CA GLN A 19 46.35 38.37 4.26
C GLN A 19 45.01 39.14 4.18
N TYR A 20 44.03 38.75 5.00
CA TYR A 20 42.67 39.27 4.95
C TYR A 20 42.28 40.19 6.11
N SER A 21 43.21 40.44 7.05
CA SER A 21 43.01 41.43 8.12
C SER A 21 42.71 42.84 7.61
N GLY A 22 43.24 43.22 6.44
CA GLY A 22 42.94 44.49 5.77
C GLY A 22 41.51 44.60 5.24
N LYS A 23 40.81 43.47 5.05
CA LYS A 23 39.44 43.44 4.50
C LYS A 23 38.35 43.80 5.51
N ILE A 24 38.64 43.76 6.83
CA ILE A 24 37.67 44.08 7.89
C ILE A 24 37.06 45.46 7.66
N SER A 25 37.90 46.46 7.36
CA SER A 25 37.43 47.83 7.14
C SER A 25 36.50 47.95 5.93
N GLU A 26 36.72 47.12 4.90
CA GLU A 26 35.91 47.11 3.68
C GLU A 26 34.60 46.33 3.87
N ILE A 27 34.56 45.29 4.72
CA ILE A 27 33.29 44.63 5.11
C ILE A 27 32.36 45.68 5.74
N VAL A 28 32.86 46.41 6.74
CA VAL A 28 32.07 47.43 7.46
C VAL A 28 31.60 48.54 6.52
N LYS A 29 32.45 49.00 5.61
CA LYS A 29 32.08 50.02 4.61
C LYS A 29 31.02 49.53 3.64
N ALA A 30 31.13 48.28 3.18
CA ALA A 30 30.21 47.71 2.19
C ALA A 30 28.78 47.62 2.73
N ILE A 31 28.62 47.14 3.97
CA ILE A 31 27.30 46.85 4.56
C ILE A 31 26.61 48.08 5.20
N LYS A 32 27.25 49.26 5.16
CA LYS A 32 26.78 50.48 5.82
C LYS A 32 25.32 50.80 5.49
N GLY A 33 24.94 50.70 4.21
CA GLY A 33 23.60 51.04 3.73
C GLY A 33 22.55 49.97 4.02
N ASP A 34 22.97 48.73 4.26
CA ASP A 34 22.06 47.59 4.37
C ASP A 34 21.64 47.26 5.78
N LEU A 35 22.45 47.64 6.78
CA LEU A 35 22.17 47.43 8.20
C LEU A 35 21.86 48.75 8.91
N LEU A 36 21.16 49.68 8.24
CA LEU A 36 20.61 50.87 8.87
C LEU A 36 19.44 50.46 9.80
N ASP A 37 19.39 51.04 11.00
CA ASP A 37 18.30 50.88 11.96
C ASP A 37 18.02 49.43 12.45
N VAL A 38 19.04 48.56 12.44
CA VAL A 38 18.95 47.23 13.08
C VAL A 38 19.14 47.33 14.60
N ALA A 39 18.41 46.51 15.35
CA ALA A 39 18.47 46.46 16.82
C ALA A 39 19.68 45.66 17.33
N VAL A 40 20.15 44.69 16.55
CA VAL A 40 21.26 43.79 16.88
C VAL A 40 21.92 43.28 15.59
N ILE A 41 23.20 42.93 15.68
CA ILE A 41 23.92 42.21 14.63
C ILE A 41 24.38 40.85 15.15
N TYR A 42 24.04 39.78 14.44
CA TYR A 42 24.58 38.44 14.67
C TYR A 42 25.68 38.15 13.65
N LEU A 43 26.89 37.89 14.14
CA LEU A 43 27.97 37.36 13.33
C LEU A 43 27.85 35.84 13.32
N VAL A 44 27.29 35.30 12.24
CA VAL A 44 27.04 33.86 12.03
C VAL A 44 28.21 33.27 11.26
N VAL A 45 28.87 32.27 11.84
CA VAL A 45 29.98 31.54 11.24
C VAL A 45 29.63 30.06 11.07
N THR A 46 29.53 29.60 9.83
CA THR A 46 29.04 28.25 9.48
C THR A 46 30.17 27.25 9.22
N GLY A 47 31.13 27.18 10.13
CA GLY A 47 32.27 26.26 10.06
C GLY A 47 33.51 26.83 9.38
N ASP A 48 34.56 26.01 9.40
CA ASP A 48 35.87 26.26 8.81
C ASP A 48 36.47 27.61 9.20
N VAL A 49 36.45 27.86 10.51
CA VAL A 49 37.06 29.06 11.12
C VAL A 49 38.57 29.07 10.86
N VAL A 50 39.20 27.91 11.02
CA VAL A 50 40.64 27.71 10.78
C VAL A 50 40.88 26.68 9.67
N ASN A 51 42.12 26.59 9.16
CA ASN A 51 42.43 25.72 8.03
C ASN A 51 42.67 24.25 8.44
N ARG A 52 43.36 23.98 9.57
CA ARG A 52 43.75 22.61 9.95
C ARG A 52 43.75 22.39 11.46
N GLY A 53 42.63 22.70 12.12
CA GLY A 53 42.49 22.62 13.57
C GLY A 53 43.50 23.47 14.35
N SER A 54 44.13 24.45 13.70
CA SER A 54 45.17 25.32 14.26
C SER A 54 45.07 26.72 13.64
N GLY A 55 45.29 27.77 14.43
CA GLY A 55 45.06 29.17 14.02
C GLY A 55 43.95 29.90 14.81
N PHE A 56 43.40 29.27 15.86
CA PHE A 56 42.28 29.83 16.62
C PHE A 56 42.61 31.15 17.34
N LYS A 57 43.88 31.40 17.71
CA LYS A 57 44.29 32.69 18.31
C LYS A 57 44.19 33.83 17.30
N GLU A 58 44.60 33.56 16.06
CA GLU A 58 44.50 34.50 14.96
C GLU A 58 43.04 34.73 14.56
N ALA A 59 42.22 33.67 14.59
CA ALA A 59 40.78 33.75 14.36
C ALA A 59 40.06 34.60 15.41
N GLU A 60 40.39 34.41 16.69
CA GLU A 60 39.89 35.25 17.79
C GLU A 60 40.21 36.73 17.54
N VAL A 61 41.47 37.05 17.21
CA VAL A 61 41.89 38.42 16.92
C VAL A 61 41.14 39.00 15.72
N PHE A 62 40.90 38.20 14.68
CA PHE A 62 40.15 38.63 13.50
C PHE A 62 38.69 38.94 13.84
N LEU A 63 37.99 38.02 14.50
CA LEU A 63 36.57 38.15 14.85
C LEU A 63 36.35 39.29 15.85
N ASP A 64 37.21 39.43 16.86
CA ASP A 64 37.13 40.54 17.80
C ASP A 64 37.39 41.90 17.14
N LYS A 65 38.34 41.98 16.21
CA LYS A 65 38.55 43.21 15.42
C LYS A 65 37.33 43.54 14.58
N LEU A 66 36.70 42.55 13.95
CA LEU A 66 35.48 42.73 13.17
C LEU A 66 34.31 43.19 14.05
N LYS A 67 34.04 42.49 15.15
CA LYS A 67 33.03 42.85 16.14
C LYS A 67 33.21 44.27 16.67
N ASN A 68 34.42 44.63 17.09
CA ASN A 68 34.71 45.97 17.60
C ASN A 68 34.56 47.04 16.51
N SER A 69 34.90 46.72 15.25
CA SER A 69 34.74 47.66 14.13
C SER A 69 33.26 47.88 13.81
N LEU A 70 32.44 46.83 13.81
CA LEU A 70 31.00 46.90 13.63
C LEU A 70 30.34 47.71 14.76
N ALA A 71 30.63 47.37 16.02
CA ALA A 71 30.09 48.07 17.18
C ALA A 71 30.44 49.56 17.16
N ARG A 72 31.68 49.93 16.82
CA ARG A 72 32.08 51.35 16.71
C ARG A 72 31.38 52.07 15.57
N PHE A 73 31.20 51.40 14.44
CA PHE A 73 30.64 52.02 13.23
C PHE A 73 29.13 52.25 13.34
N PHE A 74 28.41 51.33 13.97
CA PHE A 74 26.97 51.40 14.21
C PHE A 74 26.64 51.91 15.63
N ASN A 75 27.34 52.95 16.08
CA ASN A 75 27.05 53.69 17.33
C ASN A 75 26.84 52.84 18.60
N GLY A 76 27.65 51.79 18.78
CA GLY A 76 27.62 50.93 19.96
C GLY A 76 26.60 49.78 19.89
N ILE A 77 26.14 49.41 18.69
CA ILE A 77 25.22 48.27 18.52
C ILE A 77 25.76 46.98 19.14
N ASP A 78 24.87 46.17 19.69
CA ASP A 78 25.23 44.86 20.21
C ASP A 78 25.53 43.89 19.06
N VAL A 79 26.67 43.20 19.17
CA VAL A 79 27.16 42.25 18.16
C VAL A 79 27.40 40.91 18.83
N LYS A 80 26.63 39.90 18.43
CA LYS A 80 26.64 38.56 19.05
C LYS A 80 27.24 37.53 18.10
N TYR A 81 27.92 36.53 18.65
CA TYR A 81 28.53 35.45 17.87
C TYR A 81 27.61 34.23 17.85
N ILE A 82 27.43 33.64 16.68
CA ILE A 82 26.77 32.34 16.51
C ILE A 82 27.69 31.49 15.61
N ILE A 83 28.33 30.46 16.16
CA ILE A 83 29.44 29.77 15.48
C ILE A 83 29.25 28.26 15.57
N VAL A 84 29.25 27.55 14.45
CA VAL A 84 29.32 26.09 14.41
C VAL A 84 30.68 25.63 13.84
N PRO A 85 31.19 24.46 14.21
CA PRO A 85 32.44 23.93 13.66
C PRO A 85 32.25 23.37 12.24
N GLY A 86 33.29 23.48 11.43
CA GLY A 86 33.43 22.77 10.16
C GLY A 86 34.47 21.65 10.22
N ASN A 87 34.69 20.98 9.10
CA ASN A 87 35.63 19.86 9.00
C ASN A 87 37.09 20.32 9.16
N HIS A 88 37.44 21.52 8.69
CA HIS A 88 38.78 22.10 8.86
C HIS A 88 39.09 22.58 10.29
N ASP A 89 38.06 22.73 11.13
CA ASP A 89 38.23 23.04 12.55
C ASP A 89 38.67 21.82 13.38
N CYS A 90 38.64 20.62 12.80
CA CYS A 90 39.08 19.39 13.44
C CYS A 90 40.61 19.24 13.42
N ASN A 91 41.21 19.00 14.58
CA ASN A 91 42.61 18.66 14.73
C ASN A 91 42.83 17.14 14.64
N PHE A 92 42.97 16.63 13.40
CA PHE A 92 43.15 15.19 13.16
C PHE A 92 44.47 14.61 13.69
N THR A 93 45.43 15.44 14.13
CA THR A 93 46.62 14.92 14.84
C THR A 93 46.26 14.31 16.20
N GLN A 94 45.07 14.63 16.72
CA GLN A 94 44.50 14.07 17.95
C GLN A 94 43.57 12.87 17.68
N SER A 95 43.42 12.43 16.41
CA SER A 95 42.63 11.23 16.07
C SER A 95 43.33 9.95 16.53
N ASN A 96 42.56 8.90 16.82
CA ASN A 96 43.08 7.57 17.17
C ASN A 96 42.34 6.46 16.37
N GLN A 97 42.93 5.27 16.32
CA GLN A 97 42.36 4.13 15.57
C GLN A 97 40.93 3.78 16.00
N VAL A 98 40.58 4.00 17.28
CA VAL A 98 39.24 3.72 17.81
C VAL A 98 38.21 4.65 17.17
N ARG A 99 38.51 5.96 17.07
CA ARG A 99 37.66 6.94 16.38
C ARG A 99 37.48 6.58 14.91
N ASP A 100 38.56 6.22 14.22
CA ASP A 100 38.50 5.92 12.79
C ASP A 100 37.65 4.67 12.49
N ILE A 101 37.72 3.63 13.34
CA ILE A 101 36.85 2.46 13.26
C ILE A 101 35.38 2.86 13.49
N ILE A 102 35.12 3.67 14.51
CA ILE A 102 33.78 4.16 14.85
C ILE A 102 33.16 4.93 13.68
N VAL A 103 33.84 5.95 13.16
CA VAL A 103 33.36 6.80 12.06
C VAL A 103 33.00 5.97 10.82
N ASN A 104 33.81 4.96 10.49
CA ASN A 104 33.55 4.07 9.35
C ASN A 104 32.36 3.12 9.59
N SER A 105 32.13 2.69 10.83
CA SER A 105 31.04 1.75 11.17
C SER A 105 29.64 2.40 11.22
N ILE A 106 29.58 3.67 11.63
CA ILE A 106 28.33 4.43 11.85
C ILE A 106 27.46 4.51 10.58
N GLN A 107 28.05 4.42 9.40
CA GLN A 107 27.33 4.43 8.11
C GLN A 107 26.35 3.25 7.95
N THR A 108 26.42 2.23 8.83
CA THR A 108 25.64 0.99 8.74
C THR A 108 24.77 0.68 9.97
N THR A 109 24.79 1.50 11.02
CA THR A 109 24.18 1.17 12.34
C THR A 109 23.62 2.39 13.06
N GLN A 110 22.46 2.25 13.74
CA GLN A 110 21.89 3.27 14.64
C GLN A 110 22.70 3.40 15.93
N LEU A 111 22.79 4.62 16.48
CA LEU A 111 23.55 4.93 17.68
C LEU A 111 22.66 4.91 18.94
N SER A 112 23.05 4.10 19.94
CA SER A 112 22.27 3.88 21.17
C SER A 112 22.75 4.65 22.40
N ASP A 113 23.95 5.24 22.39
CA ASP A 113 24.54 5.95 23.53
C ASP A 113 25.46 7.12 23.10
N ASN A 114 25.54 8.17 23.94
CA ASN A 114 26.30 9.40 23.74
C ASN A 114 27.83 9.21 23.79
N SER A 115 28.32 8.12 24.38
CA SER A 115 29.76 7.82 24.48
C SER A 115 30.49 7.76 23.13
N VAL A 116 29.77 7.35 22.07
CA VAL A 116 30.28 7.32 20.70
C VAL A 116 30.48 8.74 20.15
N ILE A 117 29.51 9.61 20.37
CA ILE A 117 29.54 11.02 19.92
C ILE A 117 30.67 11.76 20.63
N GLU A 118 30.78 11.61 21.96
CA GLU A 118 31.86 12.22 22.75
C GLU A 118 33.25 11.80 22.26
N SER A 119 33.41 10.53 21.87
CA SER A 119 34.67 10.02 21.32
C SER A 119 35.01 10.63 19.96
N CYS A 120 34.01 10.83 19.10
CA CYS A 120 34.19 11.42 17.78
C CYS A 120 34.54 12.92 17.85
N LEU A 121 33.97 13.63 18.84
CA LEU A 121 34.14 15.07 19.04
C LEU A 121 35.50 15.50 19.61
N LYS A 122 36.34 14.57 20.11
CA LYS A 122 37.65 14.91 20.70
C LYS A 122 38.56 15.72 19.79
N VAL A 123 38.51 15.48 18.47
CA VAL A 123 39.31 16.23 17.49
C VAL A 123 38.91 17.71 17.40
N GLN A 124 37.79 18.12 18.00
CA GLN A 124 37.30 19.50 18.04
C GLN A 124 37.59 20.20 19.37
N ASP A 125 38.36 19.61 20.30
CA ASP A 125 38.62 20.22 21.61
C ASP A 125 39.22 21.63 21.51
N ASP A 126 40.11 21.85 20.54
CA ASP A 126 40.70 23.18 20.29
C ASP A 126 39.67 24.19 19.78
N PHE A 127 38.70 23.76 18.96
CA PHE A 127 37.56 24.59 18.54
C PHE A 127 36.68 24.96 19.74
N TRP A 128 36.34 24.01 20.62
CA TRP A 128 35.47 24.29 21.76
C TRP A 128 36.11 25.20 22.81
N ARG A 129 37.44 25.12 22.99
CA ARG A 129 38.20 26.10 23.80
C ARG A 129 38.14 27.50 23.19
N PHE A 130 38.27 27.60 21.88
CA PHE A 130 38.12 28.85 21.15
C PHE A 130 36.70 29.42 21.29
N TYR A 131 35.68 28.58 21.10
CA TYR A 131 34.27 28.94 21.25
C TYR A 131 33.98 29.49 22.66
N GLU A 132 34.43 28.78 23.69
CA GLU A 132 34.27 29.21 25.09
C GLU A 132 34.94 30.55 25.35
N LYS A 133 36.12 30.78 24.78
CA LYS A 133 36.85 32.03 24.95
C LYS A 133 36.14 33.23 24.30
N ILE A 134 35.62 33.05 23.08
CA ILE A 134 35.01 34.15 22.32
C ILE A 134 33.57 34.44 22.74
N THR A 135 32.81 33.42 23.17
CA THR A 135 31.40 33.56 23.60
C THR A 135 31.24 33.65 25.11
N LYS A 136 32.30 33.36 25.88
CA LYS A 136 32.33 33.25 27.36
C LYS A 136 31.54 32.08 27.95
N THR A 137 30.92 31.25 27.12
CA THR A 137 30.14 30.08 27.52
C THR A 137 30.38 28.93 26.55
N CYS A 138 30.06 27.69 26.95
CA CYS A 138 30.17 26.53 26.08
C CYS A 138 28.87 25.72 26.18
N PRO A 139 28.28 25.25 25.07
CA PRO A 139 27.07 24.45 25.12
C PRO A 139 27.34 23.11 25.81
N PHE A 140 26.37 22.65 26.61
CA PHE A 140 26.44 21.34 27.27
C PHE A 140 26.45 20.20 26.25
N ASN A 141 25.58 20.26 25.25
CA ASN A 141 25.56 19.34 24.13
C ASN A 141 26.31 19.96 22.93
N ARG A 142 27.40 19.32 22.51
CA ARG A 142 28.27 19.77 21.41
C ARG A 142 27.89 19.20 20.04
N LEU A 143 26.91 18.31 19.98
CA LEU A 143 26.33 17.79 18.74
C LEU A 143 25.23 18.73 18.22
N ALA A 144 24.32 19.15 19.10
CA ALA A 144 23.25 20.09 18.77
C ALA A 144 22.88 20.94 20.00
N TYR A 145 22.74 22.26 19.81
CA TYR A 145 22.43 23.21 20.88
C TYR A 145 21.68 24.43 20.35
N GLN A 146 20.93 25.11 21.22
CA GLN A 146 20.17 26.31 20.84
C GLN A 146 20.73 27.54 21.56
N ILE A 147 20.88 28.64 20.84
CA ILE A 147 21.15 29.96 21.41
C ILE A 147 19.87 30.77 21.28
N LYS A 148 19.37 31.30 22.40
CA LYS A 148 18.19 32.17 22.42
C LYS A 148 18.55 33.57 22.80
N ASP A 149 17.87 34.50 22.14
CA ASP A 149 18.04 35.91 22.39
C ASP A 149 16.69 36.63 22.30
N THR A 150 16.29 37.29 23.38
CA THR A 150 15.03 38.03 23.45
C THR A 150 15.31 39.53 23.37
N ILE A 151 14.83 40.17 22.31
CA ILE A 151 15.00 41.59 22.03
C ILE A 151 13.64 42.19 21.74
N ASN A 152 13.28 43.28 22.41
CA ASN A 152 11.99 43.97 22.23
C ASN A 152 10.78 43.01 22.22
N GLU A 153 10.73 42.10 23.20
CA GLU A 153 9.69 41.06 23.37
C GLU A 153 9.62 40.01 22.25
N LYS A 154 10.56 40.04 21.29
CA LYS A 154 10.71 39.03 20.23
C LYS A 154 11.83 38.06 20.58
N THR A 155 11.57 36.76 20.44
CA THR A 155 12.55 35.71 20.73
C THR A 155 13.12 35.14 19.44
N ILE A 156 14.43 35.26 19.27
CA ILE A 156 15.18 34.72 18.14
C ILE A 156 15.94 33.49 18.63
N CYS A 157 15.71 32.36 17.97
CA CYS A 157 16.36 31.09 18.29
C CYS A 157 17.33 30.70 17.16
N PHE A 158 18.56 30.35 17.53
CA PHE A 158 19.56 29.79 16.64
C PHE A 158 19.78 28.32 16.99
N ASN A 159 19.31 27.39 16.15
CA ASN A 159 19.57 25.96 16.31
C ASN A 159 20.92 25.63 15.64
N CYS A 160 21.91 25.25 16.42
CA CYS A 160 23.26 25.00 15.95
C CYS A 160 23.50 23.49 15.86
N TYR A 161 23.75 22.96 14.66
CA TYR A 161 24.01 21.55 14.41
C TYR A 161 25.47 21.35 13.98
N ASN A 162 26.22 20.57 14.77
CA ASN A 162 27.61 20.23 14.49
C ASN A 162 27.69 19.11 13.47
N THR A 163 27.56 19.46 12.19
CA THR A 163 27.66 18.49 11.09
C THR A 163 29.08 17.96 10.89
N ALA A 164 30.09 18.53 11.56
CA ALA A 164 31.47 18.10 11.51
C ALA A 164 31.85 17.07 12.59
N TRP A 165 30.89 16.61 13.39
CA TRP A 165 31.15 15.72 14.54
C TRP A 165 31.86 14.41 14.16
N MET A 166 31.61 13.90 12.94
CA MET A 166 32.22 12.69 12.39
C MET A 166 33.14 12.97 11.19
N SER A 167 33.59 14.22 11.03
CA SER A 167 34.49 14.61 9.94
C SER A 167 35.77 13.78 9.91
N SER A 168 36.36 13.65 8.73
CA SER A 168 37.61 12.93 8.49
C SER A 168 38.48 13.70 7.50
N ILE A 169 39.75 13.31 7.33
CA ILE A 169 40.65 14.01 6.41
C ILE A 169 40.15 13.93 4.95
N ASN A 170 39.51 12.83 4.56
CA ASN A 170 38.97 12.61 3.23
C ASN A 170 37.47 12.36 3.34
N GLU A 171 36.68 13.43 3.34
CA GLU A 171 35.23 13.31 3.34
C GLU A 171 34.72 12.99 1.93
N GLU A 172 33.66 12.19 1.85
CA GLU A 172 33.01 11.82 0.61
C GLU A 172 31.54 12.21 0.65
N VAL A 173 31.04 12.79 -0.44
CA VAL A 173 29.63 13.15 -0.60
C VAL A 173 28.76 11.90 -0.44
N GLY A 174 27.69 12.02 0.34
CA GLY A 174 26.73 10.94 0.60
C GLY A 174 27.19 9.90 1.62
N LYS A 175 28.23 10.20 2.43
CA LYS A 175 28.75 9.28 3.46
C LYS A 175 28.62 9.79 4.90
N MET A 176 28.25 11.06 5.11
CA MET A 176 28.07 11.60 6.47
C MET A 176 26.77 11.12 7.11
N TYR A 177 26.72 11.04 8.43
CA TYR A 177 25.53 10.66 9.20
C TYR A 177 25.28 11.70 10.31
N PHE A 178 24.03 12.09 10.52
CA PHE A 178 23.62 12.92 11.64
C PHE A 178 22.66 12.16 12.57
N PRO A 179 23.02 11.93 13.85
CA PRO A 179 22.16 11.21 14.80
C PRO A 179 21.05 12.10 15.34
N ILE A 180 19.92 12.15 14.64
CA ILE A 180 18.75 13.00 14.98
C ILE A 180 18.13 12.56 16.30
N GLU A 181 18.18 11.25 16.58
CA GLU A 181 17.70 10.63 17.81
C GLU A 181 18.43 11.11 19.08
N GLN A 182 19.62 11.69 18.94
CA GLN A 182 20.43 12.22 20.04
C GLN A 182 20.30 13.75 20.20
N ILE A 183 19.45 14.40 19.39
CA ILE A 183 19.16 15.82 19.53
C ILE A 183 18.28 16.02 20.78
N PRO A 184 18.66 16.90 21.73
CA PRO A 184 17.85 17.17 22.91
C PRO A 184 16.43 17.61 22.52
N LEU A 185 15.41 17.01 23.16
CA LEU A 185 14.00 17.36 22.95
C LEU A 185 13.71 18.85 23.21
N THR A 186 14.50 19.53 24.04
CA THR A 186 14.38 20.97 24.27
C THR A 186 14.59 21.82 23.00
N LEU A 187 15.40 21.35 22.04
CA LEU A 187 15.57 22.02 20.74
C LEU A 187 14.35 21.90 19.82
N SER A 188 13.47 20.92 20.04
CA SER A 188 12.22 20.76 19.29
C SER A 188 11.00 21.41 19.96
N MET A 189 11.15 21.93 21.18
CA MET A 189 10.02 22.33 22.04
C MET A 189 9.80 23.84 22.19
N GLU A 190 10.66 24.72 21.66
CA GLU A 190 10.59 26.15 21.98
C GLU A 190 10.15 27.05 20.81
N ASP A 191 9.05 27.78 21.02
CA ASP A 191 8.42 28.72 20.09
C ASP A 191 9.20 30.05 20.06
N GLY A 192 10.19 30.16 19.15
CA GLY A 192 10.81 31.44 18.78
C GLY A 192 10.03 32.17 17.67
N ASP A 193 9.96 33.51 17.73
CA ASP A 193 9.39 34.36 16.66
C ASP A 193 10.17 34.24 15.34
N LEU A 194 11.47 33.96 15.43
CA LEU A 194 12.35 33.61 14.32
C LEU A 194 13.25 32.44 14.76
N ILE A 195 13.35 31.42 13.91
CA ILE A 195 14.18 30.22 14.18
C ILE A 195 15.10 30.03 12.99
N VAL A 196 16.39 30.22 13.23
CA VAL A 196 17.44 30.09 12.24
C VAL A 196 18.30 28.88 12.60
N SER A 197 18.32 27.87 11.75
CA SER A 197 19.18 26.71 11.96
C SER A 197 20.47 26.84 11.18
N ILE A 198 21.56 26.42 11.78
CA ILE A 198 22.91 26.68 11.31
C ILE A 198 23.73 25.40 11.36
N PHE A 199 24.43 25.10 10.26
CA PHE A 199 25.32 23.95 10.12
C PHE A 199 26.38 24.18 9.03
N HIS A 200 27.37 23.30 8.90
CA HIS A 200 28.45 23.47 7.92
C HIS A 200 28.21 22.71 6.61
N HIS A 201 27.93 21.40 6.68
CA HIS A 201 27.87 20.52 5.49
C HIS A 201 26.48 20.54 4.81
N PRO A 202 26.40 20.71 3.48
CA PRO A 202 25.16 20.62 2.72
C PRO A 202 24.49 19.24 2.85
N LEU A 203 23.17 19.22 2.65
CA LEU A 203 22.38 17.98 2.81
C LEU A 203 22.77 16.85 1.82
N SER A 204 23.43 17.18 0.71
CA SER A 204 23.99 16.23 -0.26
C SER A 204 25.04 15.30 0.36
N TRP A 205 25.74 15.74 1.42
CA TRP A 205 26.83 15.00 2.06
C TRP A 205 26.35 13.86 2.96
N PHE A 206 25.07 13.88 3.36
CA PHE A 206 24.50 12.88 4.26
C PHE A 206 24.07 11.61 3.52
N THR A 207 24.24 10.46 4.19
CA THR A 207 24.07 9.14 3.60
C THR A 207 22.59 8.82 3.36
N PRO A 208 22.21 8.40 2.13
CA PRO A 208 20.92 7.80 1.88
C PRO A 208 20.89 6.29 2.21
N ASN A 209 22.05 5.69 2.53
CA ASN A 209 22.24 4.24 2.58
C ASN A 209 21.90 3.60 3.94
N THR A 210 21.25 4.33 4.84
CA THR A 210 20.71 3.78 6.09
C THR A 210 19.28 3.29 5.89
N GLU A 211 18.78 2.44 6.80
CA GLU A 211 17.41 1.89 6.75
C GLU A 211 16.32 2.98 6.59
N LEU A 212 16.50 4.13 7.25
CA LEU A 212 15.57 5.26 7.22
C LEU A 212 15.97 6.40 6.26
N ASN A 213 17.06 6.25 5.49
CA ASN A 213 17.65 7.32 4.67
C ASN A 213 17.94 8.58 5.50
N ASN A 214 19.09 8.59 6.18
CA ASN A 214 19.44 9.63 7.13
C ASN A 214 19.41 11.04 6.52
N ARG A 215 19.78 11.18 5.24
CA ARG A 215 19.62 12.45 4.51
C ARG A 215 18.17 12.95 4.51
N LYS A 216 17.20 12.09 4.20
CA LYS A 216 15.77 12.47 4.22
C LYS A 216 15.28 12.76 5.62
N GLU A 217 15.69 11.95 6.60
CA GLU A 217 15.32 12.15 8.00
C GLU A 217 15.81 13.52 8.50
N PHE A 218 17.08 13.85 8.24
CA PHE A 218 17.67 15.11 8.69
C PHE A 218 17.07 16.30 7.98
N SER A 219 16.86 16.21 6.66
CA SER A 219 16.17 17.25 5.89
C SER A 219 14.76 17.51 6.40
N LYS A 220 13.98 16.45 6.66
CA LYS A 220 12.62 16.57 7.21
C LYS A 220 12.65 17.25 8.58
N PHE A 221 13.54 16.81 9.47
CA PHE A 221 13.70 17.40 10.79
C PHE A 221 14.06 18.90 10.73
N LEU A 222 15.01 19.29 9.88
CA LEU A 222 15.40 20.69 9.70
C LEU A 222 14.25 21.56 9.18
N ASN A 223 13.50 21.06 8.20
CA ASN A 223 12.34 21.77 7.64
C ASN A 223 11.20 21.93 8.66
N GLU A 224 10.97 20.94 9.53
CA GLU A 224 9.94 21.00 10.57
C GLU A 224 10.33 21.94 11.73
N SER A 225 11.63 22.10 11.98
CA SER A 225 12.14 22.84 13.15
C SER A 225 12.57 24.28 12.86
N SER A 226 12.63 24.73 11.60
CA SER A 226 13.32 25.97 11.21
C SER A 226 12.52 26.85 10.25
N HIS A 227 12.70 28.18 10.36
CA HIS A 227 12.22 29.14 9.36
C HIS A 227 13.27 29.36 8.27
N ILE A 228 14.53 29.53 8.69
CA ILE A 228 15.67 29.80 7.82
C ILE A 228 16.79 28.81 8.17
N LEU A 229 17.43 28.23 7.15
CA LEU A 229 18.61 27.38 7.27
C LEU A 229 19.80 28.12 6.66
N ILE A 230 20.92 28.19 7.39
CA ILE A 230 22.15 28.82 6.94
C ILE A 230 23.30 27.80 6.99
N TYR A 231 24.00 27.59 5.88
CA TYR A 231 25.11 26.62 5.79
C TYR A 231 26.21 27.02 4.79
N GLY A 232 27.33 26.26 4.75
CA GLY A 232 28.54 26.56 3.97
C GLY A 232 29.09 25.37 3.17
N HIS A 233 30.43 25.26 3.10
CA HIS A 233 31.25 24.17 2.52
C HIS A 233 31.37 24.10 0.99
N GLU A 234 30.27 24.14 0.21
CA GLU A 234 30.34 23.94 -1.26
C GLU A 234 30.72 25.21 -2.06
N HIS A 235 31.12 26.30 -1.37
CA HIS A 235 31.66 27.55 -1.91
C HIS A 235 30.81 28.33 -2.95
N ASP A 236 29.66 27.79 -3.37
CA ASP A 236 28.71 28.39 -4.30
C ASP A 236 27.50 29.02 -3.57
N ASP A 237 27.03 30.17 -4.07
CA ASP A 237 25.84 30.84 -3.56
C ASP A 237 24.58 30.09 -4.03
N GLU A 238 23.92 29.36 -3.12
CA GLU A 238 22.64 28.68 -3.37
C GLU A 238 21.55 29.21 -2.42
N HIS A 239 20.45 29.67 -3.02
CA HIS A 239 19.29 30.20 -2.30
C HIS A 239 18.03 29.52 -2.82
N SER A 240 17.30 28.84 -1.92
CA SER A 240 16.07 28.14 -2.30
C SER A 240 15.01 28.22 -1.22
N LYS A 241 13.75 28.01 -1.62
CA LYS A 241 12.59 27.92 -0.72
C LYS A 241 11.92 26.58 -0.95
N VAL A 242 11.75 25.80 0.11
CA VAL A 242 11.13 24.48 0.05
C VAL A 242 9.75 24.55 0.72
N GLU A 243 8.71 24.11 0.01
CA GLU A 243 7.34 23.97 0.54
C GLU A 243 6.98 22.48 0.60
N ASP A 244 6.62 21.97 1.78
CA ASP A 244 5.98 20.67 1.89
C ASP A 244 4.50 20.78 1.49
N LEU A 245 4.07 20.03 0.48
CA LEU A 245 2.72 20.16 -0.07
C LEU A 245 1.61 19.66 0.86
N LYS A 246 1.91 18.76 1.82
CA LYS A 246 0.96 18.23 2.80
C LYS A 246 0.85 19.16 4.01
N THR A 247 1.99 19.51 4.59
CA THR A 247 2.04 20.35 5.80
C THR A 247 1.96 21.83 5.43
N LYS A 248 2.20 22.25 4.18
CA LYS A 248 2.28 23.67 3.81
C LYS A 248 3.34 24.42 4.63
N THR A 249 4.35 23.71 5.13
CA THR A 249 5.49 24.31 5.83
C THR A 249 6.50 24.80 4.82
N GLU A 250 6.94 26.04 4.99
CA GLU A 250 7.96 26.66 4.15
C GLU A 250 9.27 26.84 4.93
N THR A 251 10.39 26.50 4.29
CA THR A 251 11.73 26.69 4.86
C THR A 251 12.63 27.33 3.83
N VAL A 252 13.36 28.38 4.22
CA VAL A 252 14.31 29.08 3.36
C VAL A 252 15.72 28.54 3.58
N TYR A 253 16.42 28.20 2.50
CA TYR A 253 17.80 27.71 2.49
C TYR A 253 18.74 28.80 1.98
N ILE A 254 19.79 29.08 2.74
CA ILE A 254 20.80 30.09 2.42
C ILE A 254 22.19 29.46 2.57
N ALA A 255 22.82 29.12 1.44
CA ALA A 255 24.22 28.72 1.40
C ALA A 255 25.13 29.94 1.27
N GLY A 256 26.23 29.97 2.02
CA GLY A 256 27.18 31.07 2.07
C GLY A 256 28.31 30.97 1.07
N ARG A 257 28.68 32.10 0.46
CA ARG A 257 29.94 32.22 -0.29
C ARG A 257 31.15 32.10 0.63
N ALA A 258 32.16 31.36 0.19
CA ALA A 258 33.42 31.22 0.90
C ALA A 258 34.10 32.58 1.16
N PHE A 259 34.49 32.83 2.42
CA PHE A 259 35.24 34.01 2.79
C PHE A 259 36.67 33.96 2.25
N GLN A 260 37.28 32.77 2.24
CA GLN A 260 38.56 32.50 1.60
C GLN A 260 38.45 31.26 0.72
N ASN A 261 38.41 31.45 -0.59
CA ASN A 261 38.56 30.34 -1.53
C ASN A 261 40.04 30.20 -1.92
N GLU A 262 40.72 29.14 -1.49
CA GLU A 262 42.15 28.91 -1.78
C GLU A 262 42.42 28.61 -3.26
N ILE A 263 41.44 28.04 -3.98
CA ILE A 263 41.55 27.63 -5.38
C ILE A 263 41.52 28.87 -6.28
N ASP A 264 40.52 29.74 -6.11
CA ASP A 264 40.30 30.90 -6.98
C ASP A 264 40.80 32.23 -6.39
N ARG A 265 41.34 32.21 -5.17
CA ARG A 265 41.77 33.41 -4.40
C ARG A 265 40.69 34.48 -4.31
N THR A 266 39.42 34.09 -4.31
CA THR A 266 38.30 35.00 -4.14
C THR A 266 37.84 35.04 -2.69
N SER A 267 37.05 36.06 -2.38
CA SER A 267 36.54 36.28 -1.03
C SER A 267 35.16 36.87 -1.13
N GLY A 268 34.23 36.38 -0.32
CA GLY A 268 32.86 36.87 -0.25
C GLY A 268 32.24 36.67 1.11
N PHE A 269 31.09 37.28 1.31
CA PHE A 269 30.28 37.09 2.50
C PHE A 269 28.84 37.51 2.19
N GLN A 270 27.92 37.24 3.11
CA GLN A 270 26.51 37.62 2.94
C GLN A 270 26.01 38.43 4.13
N VAL A 271 25.01 39.27 3.86
CA VAL A 271 24.24 39.98 4.88
C VAL A 271 22.77 39.61 4.72
N ILE A 272 22.13 39.24 5.82
CA ILE A 272 20.69 38.99 5.88
C ILE A 272 20.08 40.04 6.80
N ASN A 273 19.29 40.96 6.26
CA ASN A 273 18.54 41.94 7.04
C ASN A 273 17.10 41.47 7.14
N ILE A 274 16.59 41.30 8.36
CA ILE A 274 15.27 40.72 8.63
C ILE A 274 14.46 41.65 9.53
N ASP A 275 13.26 42.01 9.10
CA ASP A 275 12.24 42.56 10.00
C ASP A 275 11.40 41.43 10.60
N VAL A 276 11.64 41.15 11.88
CA VAL A 276 10.94 40.08 12.61
C VAL A 276 9.44 40.32 12.75
N ASN A 277 8.98 41.57 12.65
CA ASN A 277 7.56 41.90 12.80
C ASN A 277 6.76 41.61 11.52
N THR A 278 7.33 41.97 10.37
CA THR A 278 6.70 41.76 9.06
C THR A 278 7.07 40.42 8.44
N LYS A 279 8.07 39.73 9.02
CA LYS A 279 8.65 38.48 8.52
C LYS A 279 9.21 38.56 7.10
N GLN A 280 9.68 39.75 6.77
CA GLN A 280 10.28 40.06 5.48
C GLN A 280 11.72 40.54 5.69
N GLY A 281 12.52 40.46 4.64
CA GLY A 281 13.92 40.83 4.70
C GLY A 281 14.58 40.78 3.34
N LYS A 282 15.91 40.79 3.36
CA LYS A 282 16.73 40.62 2.17
C LYS A 282 18.02 39.89 2.48
N VAL A 283 18.47 39.07 1.53
CA VAL A 283 19.79 38.43 1.49
C VAL A 283 20.63 39.18 0.47
N ILE A 284 21.81 39.63 0.87
CA ILE A 284 22.71 40.42 0.03
C ILE A 284 24.07 39.75 0.00
N SER A 285 24.53 39.40 -1.21
CA SER A 285 25.81 38.72 -1.42
C SER A 285 26.89 39.71 -1.83
N TYR A 286 28.05 39.64 -1.17
CA TYR A 286 29.20 40.50 -1.39
C TYR A 286 30.38 39.72 -1.94
N LYS A 287 31.05 40.29 -2.96
CA LYS A 287 32.27 39.73 -3.56
C LYS A 287 33.40 40.74 -3.54
N TRP A 288 34.60 40.30 -3.19
CA TRP A 288 35.81 41.11 -3.28
C TRP A 288 36.17 41.37 -4.74
N GLN A 289 36.21 42.63 -5.14
CA GLN A 289 36.64 43.06 -6.46
C GLN A 289 37.67 44.18 -6.34
N LYS A 290 38.89 43.90 -6.83
CA LYS A 290 40.06 44.78 -6.76
C LYS A 290 40.43 45.12 -5.31
N ASP A 291 39.90 46.22 -4.77
CA ASP A 291 40.24 46.84 -3.49
C ASP A 291 39.05 47.01 -2.53
N LYS A 292 37.83 46.60 -2.93
CA LYS A 292 36.61 46.72 -2.10
C LYS A 292 35.65 45.53 -2.29
N TYR A 293 34.67 45.40 -1.39
CA TYR A 293 33.53 44.51 -1.61
C TYR A 293 32.45 45.21 -2.42
N THR A 294 31.90 44.49 -3.40
CA THR A 294 30.77 44.95 -4.23
C THR A 294 29.59 44.02 -4.04
N ASN A 295 28.39 44.59 -3.96
CA ASN A 295 27.13 43.85 -4.01
C ASN A 295 27.07 43.08 -5.35
N LEU A 296 26.88 41.77 -5.26
CA LEU A 296 26.78 40.86 -6.40
C LEU A 296 25.32 40.60 -6.74
N ASP A 297 24.52 40.33 -5.72
CA ASP A 297 23.09 40.02 -5.83
C ASP A 297 22.35 40.46 -4.55
N GLU A 298 21.06 40.77 -4.70
CA GLU A 298 20.13 41.14 -3.63
C GLU A 298 18.81 40.41 -3.85
N LEU A 299 18.46 39.53 -2.92
CA LEU A 299 17.25 38.71 -2.97
C LEU A 299 16.30 39.10 -1.85
N LEU A 300 15.01 39.25 -2.18
CA LEU A 300 13.97 39.44 -1.19
C LEU A 300 13.75 38.13 -0.42
N LEU A 301 13.70 38.26 0.91
CA LEU A 301 13.45 37.17 1.84
C LEU A 301 12.04 37.35 2.41
N GLU A 302 11.21 36.33 2.31
CA GLU A 302 9.94 36.25 3.05
C GLU A 302 9.86 34.87 3.70
N TYR A 303 9.62 34.87 5.01
CA TYR A 303 9.45 33.66 5.79
C TYR A 303 8.10 33.71 6.51
N ASP A 304 7.04 33.13 5.95
CA ASP A 304 5.76 33.02 6.67
C ASP A 304 5.19 31.59 6.71
N ARG A 305 4.47 31.34 7.80
CA ARG A 305 3.81 30.12 8.29
C ARG A 305 4.70 28.92 8.64
N LYS A 306 5.07 28.86 9.93
CA LYS A 306 5.03 27.58 10.67
C LYS A 306 3.57 27.10 10.72
N LYS A 307 3.27 25.90 10.17
CA LYS A 307 2.15 25.10 10.69
C LYS A 307 2.51 24.75 12.13
N THR A 308 1.62 25.10 13.06
CA THR A 308 1.43 24.48 14.38
C THR A 308 2.69 23.83 14.97
N SER A 309 3.39 24.51 15.89
CA SER A 309 3.99 23.74 16.99
C SER A 309 2.88 22.82 17.51
N LYS A 310 3.09 21.51 17.47
CA LYS A 310 2.06 20.58 17.92
C LYS A 310 1.90 20.83 19.41
N LYS A 311 0.83 21.54 19.79
CA LYS A 311 0.53 21.93 21.17
C LYS A 311 0.52 20.74 22.14
N PHE A 312 0.26 19.55 21.62
CA PHE A 312 0.36 18.28 22.33
C PHE A 312 1.21 17.31 21.50
N ASN A 313 2.30 16.82 22.08
CA ASN A 313 3.21 15.89 21.43
C ASN A 313 2.80 14.45 21.68
N LEU A 314 2.64 13.67 20.61
CA LEU A 314 2.39 12.24 20.69
C LEU A 314 3.64 11.52 21.19
N LYS A 315 3.49 10.60 22.16
CA LYS A 315 4.60 9.77 22.61
C LYS A 315 5.13 8.93 21.45
N ARG A 316 6.46 8.92 21.27
CA ARG A 316 7.12 8.09 20.25
C ARG A 316 6.77 6.60 20.39
N THR A 317 6.77 6.10 21.63
CA THR A 317 6.38 4.72 21.94
C THR A 317 4.92 4.41 21.57
N TYR A 318 4.02 5.39 21.64
CA TYR A 318 2.64 5.20 21.24
C TYR A 318 2.48 5.25 19.71
N LEU A 319 3.24 6.09 19.02
CA LEU A 319 3.31 6.08 17.55
C LEU A 319 3.77 4.71 17.03
N GLU A 320 4.75 4.10 17.68
CA GLU A 320 5.20 2.74 17.37
C GLU A 320 4.08 1.71 17.57
N VAL A 321 3.24 1.83 18.60
CA VAL A 321 2.06 0.98 18.80
C VAL A 321 1.03 1.13 17.69
N LEU A 322 0.75 2.38 17.25
CA LEU A 322 -0.21 2.66 16.18
C LEU A 322 0.26 2.10 14.84
N ASP A 323 1.54 2.30 14.53
CA ASP A 323 2.15 1.90 13.26
C ASP A 323 2.71 0.46 13.31
N ASN A 324 2.42 -0.29 14.37
CA ASN A 324 2.83 -1.69 14.49
C ASN A 324 2.00 -2.61 13.60
N LEU A 325 2.67 -3.46 12.83
CA LEU A 325 2.02 -4.50 12.06
C LEU A 325 1.75 -5.72 12.95
N ASN A 326 0.54 -5.81 13.51
CA ASN A 326 0.11 -6.90 14.41
C ASN A 326 -0.10 -8.27 13.70
N LEU A 327 0.34 -8.41 12.45
CA LEU A 327 0.33 -9.67 11.72
C LEU A 327 1.75 -10.24 11.70
N PRO A 328 1.95 -11.53 12.05
CA PRO A 328 3.27 -12.16 12.04
C PRO A 328 3.73 -12.46 10.59
N LEU A 329 3.99 -11.41 9.81
CA LEU A 329 4.47 -11.50 8.45
C LEU A 329 5.99 -11.64 8.43
N LYS A 330 6.49 -12.55 7.61
CA LYS A 330 7.92 -12.67 7.30
C LYS A 330 8.23 -11.86 6.04
N PHE A 331 9.38 -11.21 6.03
CA PHE A 331 9.88 -10.49 4.86
C PHE A 331 11.34 -10.90 4.63
N GLU A 332 11.74 -11.08 3.36
CA GLU A 332 13.10 -11.55 3.04
C GLU A 332 14.17 -10.49 3.30
N THR A 333 13.86 -9.23 2.99
CA THR A 333 14.85 -8.14 2.95
C THR A 333 14.70 -7.12 4.07
N ARG A 334 13.48 -6.91 4.60
CA ARG A 334 13.18 -5.91 5.63
C ARG A 334 12.79 -6.57 6.95
N LYS A 335 13.45 -6.20 8.05
CA LYS A 335 13.15 -6.75 9.37
C LYS A 335 12.04 -6.01 10.11
N ASN A 336 11.87 -4.71 9.84
CA ASN A 336 10.94 -3.82 10.53
C ASN A 336 9.94 -3.20 9.55
N VAL A 337 8.93 -3.96 9.15
CA VAL A 337 7.84 -3.44 8.30
C VAL A 337 6.75 -2.84 9.17
N LYS A 338 6.38 -1.59 8.89
CA LYS A 338 5.32 -0.88 9.63
C LYS A 338 3.95 -1.11 9.00
N LEU A 339 2.89 -0.78 9.73
CA LEU A 339 1.52 -0.83 9.21
C LEU A 339 1.38 0.12 8.01
N SER A 340 1.91 1.34 8.12
CA SER A 340 1.88 2.38 7.08
C SER A 340 2.54 1.96 5.76
N ASP A 341 3.55 1.07 5.81
CA ASP A 341 4.24 0.56 4.62
C ASP A 341 3.36 -0.33 3.74
N ILE A 342 2.40 -1.05 4.34
CA ILE A 342 1.59 -2.07 3.66
C ILE A 342 0.09 -1.74 3.62
N PHE A 343 -0.38 -0.78 4.42
CA PHE A 343 -1.79 -0.48 4.57
C PHE A 343 -2.43 0.02 3.26
N VAL A 344 -3.65 -0.45 2.99
CA VAL A 344 -4.52 0.00 1.89
C VAL A 344 -5.87 0.38 2.49
N TYR A 345 -6.32 1.60 2.24
CA TYR A 345 -7.63 2.08 2.73
C TYR A 345 -8.75 1.20 2.16
N PRO A 346 -9.53 0.47 2.98
CA PRO A 346 -10.66 -0.31 2.49
C PRO A 346 -11.76 0.61 1.92
N ASP A 347 -12.65 0.05 1.10
CA ASP A 347 -13.87 0.73 0.70
C ASP A 347 -14.93 0.63 1.80
N LEU A 348 -15.79 1.63 1.86
CA LEU A 348 -16.89 1.78 2.79
C LEU A 348 -18.19 1.88 1.99
N GLU A 349 -19.18 1.11 2.37
CA GLU A 349 -20.56 1.29 1.93
C GLU A 349 -21.29 2.10 3.00
N LYS A 350 -21.90 3.22 2.64
CA LYS A 350 -22.75 3.98 3.58
C LYS A 350 -24.02 3.17 3.88
N ILE A 351 -24.67 3.35 5.03
CA ILE A 351 -25.94 2.70 5.34
C ILE A 351 -27.04 3.78 5.48
N SER A 352 -27.78 4.04 4.41
CA SER A 352 -28.90 5.00 4.36
C SER A 352 -30.11 4.48 5.14
N SER A 353 -30.84 5.38 5.81
CA SER A 353 -32.06 5.06 6.55
C SER A 353 -33.36 5.32 5.79
N LYS A 354 -33.33 5.91 4.59
CA LYS A 354 -34.54 6.51 4.00
C LYS A 354 -34.99 6.02 2.62
N GLU A 355 -34.18 5.32 1.82
CA GLU A 355 -34.65 4.68 0.59
C GLU A 355 -33.76 3.47 0.29
N LYS A 356 -34.34 2.37 -0.22
CA LYS A 356 -33.63 1.24 -0.85
C LYS A 356 -32.98 1.70 -2.17
N LYS A 357 -32.11 2.71 -2.10
CA LYS A 357 -31.12 2.99 -3.15
C LYS A 357 -29.80 2.50 -2.62
N ILE A 358 -29.13 1.70 -3.43
CA ILE A 358 -27.83 1.15 -3.08
C ILE A 358 -26.87 2.29 -2.81
N ASP A 359 -26.34 2.26 -1.61
CA ASP A 359 -25.53 3.29 -1.01
C ASP A 359 -24.20 3.45 -1.76
N GLU A 360 -23.71 4.68 -1.80
CA GLU A 360 -22.49 5.02 -2.51
C GLU A 360 -21.27 4.38 -1.81
N ILE A 361 -20.45 3.65 -2.57
CA ILE A 361 -19.19 3.06 -2.10
C ILE A 361 -18.08 4.10 -2.20
N TYR A 362 -17.32 4.28 -1.11
CA TYR A 362 -16.24 5.26 -1.03
C TYR A 362 -14.98 4.68 -0.41
N SER A 363 -13.81 5.21 -0.79
CA SER A 363 -12.59 4.93 -0.02
C SER A 363 -12.72 5.48 1.41
N SER A 364 -12.37 4.66 2.41
CA SER A 364 -12.31 5.07 3.82
C SER A 364 -11.39 6.25 4.10
N GLN A 365 -10.47 6.57 3.18
CA GLN A 365 -9.67 7.79 3.26
C GLN A 365 -10.52 9.07 3.31
N ARG A 366 -11.73 9.07 2.72
CA ARG A 366 -12.65 10.22 2.74
C ARG A 366 -13.14 10.60 4.14
N LEU A 367 -13.04 9.70 5.13
CA LEU A 367 -13.42 9.99 6.51
C LEU A 367 -12.59 11.13 7.13
N LEU A 368 -11.37 11.35 6.61
CA LEU A 368 -10.50 12.45 6.99
C LEU A 368 -11.13 13.81 6.71
N ASP A 369 -11.93 13.91 5.64
CA ASP A 369 -12.54 15.15 5.15
C ASP A 369 -14.05 15.23 5.44
N SER A 370 -14.63 14.20 6.07
CA SER A 370 -16.06 14.18 6.42
C SER A 370 -16.43 15.28 7.43
N GLU A 371 -17.54 15.97 7.21
CA GLU A 371 -18.09 16.95 8.17
C GLU A 371 -18.97 16.29 9.25
N THR A 372 -19.25 14.99 9.13
CA THR A 372 -20.11 14.27 10.07
C THR A 372 -19.44 14.11 11.43
N LYS A 373 -20.15 14.53 12.49
CA LYS A 373 -19.65 14.47 13.88
C LYS A 373 -19.45 13.06 14.40
N ILE A 374 -20.39 12.15 14.15
CA ILE A 374 -20.32 10.77 14.62
C ILE A 374 -20.31 9.84 13.43
N ILE A 375 -19.32 8.95 13.38
CA ILE A 375 -19.17 7.96 12.32
C ILE A 375 -19.08 6.59 12.96
N CYS A 376 -20.00 5.69 12.61
CA CYS A 376 -19.96 4.29 13.00
C CYS A 376 -19.43 3.44 11.85
N LEU A 377 -18.38 2.68 12.12
CA LEU A 377 -17.72 1.76 11.20
C LEU A 377 -18.04 0.32 11.63
N GLU A 378 -18.96 -0.30 10.92
CA GLU A 378 -19.28 -1.71 11.06
C GLU A 378 -18.39 -2.54 10.12
N GLY A 379 -18.06 -3.75 10.54
CA GLY A 379 -17.34 -4.66 9.67
C GLY A 379 -17.13 -6.02 10.31
N GLU A 380 -16.97 -7.03 9.47
CA GLU A 380 -16.76 -8.40 9.94
C GLU A 380 -15.50 -8.55 10.80
N ALA A 381 -15.35 -9.68 11.51
CA ALA A 381 -14.09 -9.99 12.16
C ALA A 381 -12.98 -10.02 11.10
N GLN A 382 -11.80 -9.50 11.45
CA GLN A 382 -10.65 -9.41 10.55
C GLN A 382 -10.78 -8.49 9.32
N SER A 383 -11.83 -7.66 9.23
CA SER A 383 -11.97 -6.62 8.20
C SER A 383 -10.92 -5.50 8.26
N GLY A 384 -10.15 -5.41 9.35
CA GLY A 384 -9.11 -4.38 9.52
C GLY A 384 -9.56 -3.12 10.24
N LYS A 385 -10.68 -3.17 10.99
CA LYS A 385 -11.21 -2.05 11.81
C LYS A 385 -10.14 -1.32 12.61
N THR A 386 -9.43 -2.03 13.50
CA THR A 386 -8.37 -1.43 14.34
C THR A 386 -7.24 -0.83 13.51
N SER A 387 -6.78 -1.52 12.46
CA SER A 387 -5.75 -0.99 11.55
C SER A 387 -6.21 0.29 10.83
N LEU A 388 -7.48 0.36 10.42
CA LEU A 388 -8.06 1.57 9.84
C LEU A 388 -8.10 2.71 10.85
N LEU A 389 -8.53 2.46 12.10
CA LEU A 389 -8.52 3.49 13.14
C LEU A 389 -7.11 4.01 13.42
N ASN A 390 -6.10 3.13 13.52
CA ASN A 390 -4.71 3.52 13.72
C ASN A 390 -4.19 4.41 12.59
N MET A 391 -4.48 4.05 11.33
CA MET A 391 -4.04 4.84 10.17
C MET A 391 -4.77 6.18 10.08
N LEU A 392 -6.07 6.22 10.37
CA LEU A 392 -6.80 7.48 10.46
C LEU A 392 -6.26 8.36 11.59
N TYR A 393 -5.92 7.77 12.75
CA TYR A 393 -5.29 8.48 13.87
C TYR A 393 -4.01 9.17 13.43
N ILE A 394 -3.08 8.43 12.82
CA ILE A 394 -1.79 8.95 12.36
C ILE A 394 -2.03 10.11 11.38
N GLU A 395 -2.91 9.95 10.39
CA GLU A 395 -3.20 10.98 9.39
C GLU A 395 -3.89 12.22 9.96
N PHE A 396 -4.83 12.08 10.90
CA PHE A 396 -5.41 13.24 11.58
C PHE A 396 -4.34 14.01 12.36
N HIS A 397 -3.43 13.29 13.03
CA HIS A 397 -2.31 13.90 13.76
C HIS A 397 -1.31 14.60 12.84
N GLU A 398 -1.02 14.04 11.65
CA GLU A 398 -0.20 14.71 10.62
C GLU A 398 -0.89 15.95 10.05
N ARG A 399 -2.23 15.96 9.97
CA ARG A 399 -3.04 17.12 9.57
C ARG A 399 -3.23 18.18 10.67
N GLY A 400 -2.55 18.04 11.82
CA GLY A 400 -2.58 19.02 12.92
C GLY A 400 -3.79 18.90 13.86
N LYS A 401 -4.48 17.75 13.86
CA LYS A 401 -5.49 17.42 14.87
C LYS A 401 -4.85 16.65 16.03
N TYR A 402 -5.56 16.55 17.15
CA TYR A 402 -5.14 15.85 18.36
C TYR A 402 -6.12 14.70 18.66
N PRO A 403 -5.95 13.55 18.00
CA PRO A 403 -6.81 12.40 18.20
C PRO A 403 -6.56 11.69 19.54
N LEU A 404 -7.58 11.04 20.09
CA LEU A 404 -7.47 10.05 21.18
C LEU A 404 -8.10 8.73 20.75
N LEU A 405 -7.49 7.60 21.10
CA LEU A 405 -8.01 6.26 20.79
C LEU A 405 -8.35 5.48 22.08
N ILE A 406 -9.61 5.06 22.25
CA ILE A 406 -10.08 4.36 23.44
C ILE A 406 -10.69 3.01 23.04
N GLU A 407 -10.27 1.92 23.69
CA GLU A 407 -10.98 0.64 23.62
C GLU A 407 -12.29 0.73 24.41
N ALA A 408 -13.42 0.36 23.81
CA ALA A 408 -14.74 0.54 24.42
C ALA A 408 -14.87 -0.15 25.79
N LYS A 409 -14.26 -1.32 25.98
CA LYS A 409 -14.23 -2.02 27.28
C LYS A 409 -13.60 -1.21 28.42
N LYS A 410 -12.79 -0.20 28.10
CA LYS A 410 -12.12 0.68 29.09
C LYS A 410 -13.00 1.88 29.48
N LEU A 411 -14.14 2.11 28.83
CA LEU A 411 -15.06 3.21 29.11
C LEU A 411 -15.89 2.91 30.37
N VAL A 412 -15.61 3.60 31.47
CA VAL A 412 -16.33 3.47 32.73
C VAL A 412 -17.41 4.56 32.86
N LYS A 413 -18.57 4.22 33.44
CA LYS A 413 -19.67 5.16 33.70
C LYS A 413 -19.29 6.23 34.75
N GLY A 414 -19.83 7.43 34.60
CA GLY A 414 -19.87 8.47 35.66
C GLY A 414 -18.63 9.37 35.82
N ASP A 415 -17.52 9.10 35.12
CA ASP A 415 -16.34 9.98 35.12
C ASP A 415 -15.62 10.00 33.75
N ILE A 416 -16.25 10.66 32.79
CA ILE A 416 -15.71 10.81 31.43
C ILE A 416 -14.40 11.59 31.41
N LYS A 417 -14.24 12.62 32.25
CA LYS A 417 -13.00 13.40 32.32
C LYS A 417 -11.83 12.51 32.73
N ARG A 418 -12.02 11.57 33.67
CA ARG A 418 -11.00 10.58 34.04
C ARG A 418 -10.71 9.58 32.92
N ASN A 419 -11.72 9.12 32.18
CA ASN A 419 -11.49 8.27 31.00
C ASN A 419 -10.60 8.98 29.97
N ILE A 420 -10.93 10.24 29.64
CA ILE A 420 -10.14 11.07 28.72
C ILE A 420 -8.73 11.31 29.26
N ARG A 421 -8.59 11.63 30.56
CA ARG A 421 -7.29 11.84 31.22
C ARG A 421 -6.38 10.64 31.08
N ARG A 422 -6.86 9.46 31.48
CA ARG A 422 -6.06 8.23 31.41
C ARG A 422 -5.62 7.95 29.98
N THR A 423 -6.54 8.08 29.02
CA THR A 423 -6.21 7.87 27.60
C THR A 423 -5.22 8.91 27.08
N PHE A 424 -5.37 10.19 27.45
CA PHE A 424 -4.43 11.23 27.06
C PHE A 424 -3.04 10.96 27.62
N GLU A 425 -2.95 10.61 28.92
CA GLU A 425 -1.70 10.27 29.60
C GLU A 425 -1.03 9.01 29.01
N GLU A 426 -1.79 8.07 28.46
CA GLU A 426 -1.25 6.92 27.72
C GLU A 426 -0.60 7.32 26.38
N GLN A 427 -1.14 8.34 25.69
CA GLN A 427 -0.84 8.62 24.27
C GLN A 427 0.06 9.82 24.03
N TYR A 428 -0.05 10.85 24.86
CA TYR A 428 0.68 12.11 24.70
C TYR A 428 1.71 12.31 25.81
N GLU A 429 2.76 13.07 25.51
CA GLU A 429 3.72 13.52 26.50
C GLU A 429 3.00 14.36 27.56
N CYS A 430 3.37 14.13 28.83
CA CYS A 430 2.69 14.73 29.97
C CYS A 430 3.68 15.46 30.87
N ASP A 431 3.45 16.76 31.03
CA ASP A 431 4.03 17.60 32.08
C ASP A 431 2.91 18.19 32.97
N ASP A 432 3.29 19.04 33.94
CA ASP A 432 2.33 19.68 34.82
C ASP A 432 1.37 20.60 34.05
N ASN A 433 0.07 20.33 34.16
CA ASN A 433 -1.06 21.06 33.56
C ASN A 433 -1.36 20.81 32.07
N ILE A 434 -0.59 19.99 31.34
CA ILE A 434 -0.87 19.78 29.90
C ILE A 434 -2.24 19.18 29.61
N PHE A 435 -2.73 18.31 30.50
CA PHE A 435 -4.06 17.72 30.34
C PHE A 435 -5.18 18.76 30.51
N GLU A 436 -5.00 19.72 31.42
CA GLU A 436 -5.97 20.82 31.56
C GLU A 436 -5.89 21.76 30.35
N ASN A 437 -4.71 21.96 29.77
CA ASN A 437 -4.57 22.67 28.49
C ASN A 437 -5.27 21.93 27.35
N TYR A 438 -5.19 20.59 27.31
CA TYR A 438 -5.91 19.77 26.34
C TYR A 438 -7.42 19.88 26.53
N CYS A 439 -7.92 19.81 27.77
CA CYS A 439 -9.35 20.00 28.06
C CYS A 439 -9.86 21.36 27.56
N GLN A 440 -9.10 22.44 27.77
CA GLN A 440 -9.45 23.81 27.36
C GLN A 440 -9.22 24.10 25.87
N PHE A 441 -8.56 23.20 25.13
CA PHE A 441 -8.28 23.41 23.72
C PHE A 441 -9.55 23.35 22.86
N ASP A 442 -9.54 23.98 21.69
CA ASP A 442 -10.69 23.99 20.79
C ASP A 442 -11.04 22.56 20.35
N ASN A 443 -12.30 22.17 20.60
CA ASN A 443 -12.83 20.85 20.26
C ASN A 443 -12.73 20.57 18.75
N LYS A 444 -12.78 21.60 17.89
CA LYS A 444 -12.59 21.46 16.43
C LYS A 444 -11.28 20.79 16.05
N ASN A 445 -10.31 20.77 16.96
CA ASN A 445 -9.01 20.14 16.74
C ASN A 445 -8.89 18.76 17.40
N LYS A 446 -9.91 18.27 18.09
CA LYS A 446 -9.89 17.00 18.82
C LYS A 446 -10.76 15.97 18.11
N VAL A 447 -10.20 14.79 17.91
CA VAL A 447 -10.90 13.63 17.31
C VAL A 447 -10.87 12.49 18.32
N LEU A 448 -11.97 11.77 18.48
CA LEU A 448 -12.02 10.58 19.31
C LEU A 448 -12.24 9.35 18.45
N PHE A 449 -11.48 8.31 18.72
CA PHE A 449 -11.67 6.97 18.20
C PHE A 449 -12.12 6.06 19.32
N ILE A 450 -13.19 5.30 19.11
CA ILE A 450 -13.66 4.25 20.02
C ILE A 450 -13.55 2.92 19.28
N ASP A 451 -12.65 2.04 19.71
CA ASP A 451 -12.44 0.73 19.08
C ASP A 451 -13.22 -0.37 19.82
N ASN A 452 -13.74 -1.34 19.07
CA ASN A 452 -14.42 -2.54 19.55
C ASN A 452 -15.64 -2.26 20.45
N LEU A 453 -16.60 -1.47 19.95
CA LEU A 453 -17.79 -1.11 20.72
C LEU A 453 -18.61 -2.32 21.19
N GLN A 454 -18.52 -3.46 20.49
CA GLN A 454 -19.11 -4.73 20.92
C GLN A 454 -18.64 -5.23 22.29
N ASP A 455 -17.46 -4.80 22.75
CA ASP A 455 -16.91 -5.18 24.06
C ASP A 455 -17.33 -4.21 25.19
N TYR A 456 -18.26 -3.29 24.92
CA TYR A 456 -18.74 -2.34 25.92
C TYR A 456 -19.53 -3.05 27.03
N THR A 457 -19.17 -2.76 28.29
CA THR A 457 -19.63 -3.54 29.45
C THR A 457 -21.05 -3.20 29.91
N TYR A 458 -21.57 -2.01 29.59
CA TYR A 458 -22.84 -1.52 30.12
C TYR A 458 -23.96 -1.51 29.06
N ASN A 459 -25.19 -1.25 29.49
CA ASN A 459 -26.36 -1.24 28.63
C ASN A 459 -26.41 -0.04 27.64
N SER A 460 -27.35 -0.12 26.70
CA SER A 460 -27.61 0.85 25.63
C SER A 460 -27.77 2.29 26.14
N LEU A 461 -28.56 2.47 27.20
CA LEU A 461 -28.87 3.78 27.77
C LEU A 461 -27.61 4.42 28.39
N THR A 462 -26.78 3.62 29.04
CA THR A 462 -25.51 4.10 29.61
C THR A 462 -24.56 4.51 28.49
N LEU A 463 -24.48 3.72 27.42
CA LEU A 463 -23.65 4.04 26.25
C LEU A 463 -24.06 5.37 25.61
N ILE A 464 -25.37 5.59 25.41
CA ILE A 464 -25.89 6.85 24.87
C ILE A 464 -25.42 8.04 25.72
N ASN A 465 -25.56 7.95 27.04
CA ASN A 465 -25.17 9.04 27.94
C ASN A 465 -23.67 9.31 27.86
N VAL A 466 -22.84 8.26 27.82
CA VAL A 466 -21.39 8.38 27.63
C VAL A 466 -21.06 9.07 26.30
N ILE A 467 -21.68 8.68 25.19
CA ILE A 467 -21.43 9.32 23.88
C ILE A 467 -21.89 10.78 23.90
N LYS A 468 -23.03 11.11 24.51
CA LYS A 468 -23.51 12.50 24.66
C LYS A 468 -22.49 13.38 25.39
N GLU A 469 -21.91 12.87 26.48
CA GLU A 469 -20.85 13.57 27.20
C GLU A 469 -19.60 13.73 26.33
N LEU A 470 -19.17 12.70 25.61
CA LEU A 470 -17.98 12.76 24.74
C LEU A 470 -18.14 13.77 23.58
N VAL A 471 -19.34 13.91 23.00
CA VAL A 471 -19.61 14.92 21.95
C VAL A 471 -19.38 16.36 22.44
N SER A 472 -19.40 16.59 23.76
CA SER A 472 -19.06 17.90 24.33
C SER A 472 -17.55 18.20 24.39
N PHE A 473 -16.69 17.18 24.23
CA PHE A 473 -15.22 17.29 24.27
C PHE A 473 -14.55 17.15 22.90
N PHE A 474 -15.21 16.54 21.92
CA PHE A 474 -14.63 16.22 20.62
C PHE A 474 -15.52 16.71 19.49
N ASP A 475 -14.90 17.22 18.42
CA ASP A 475 -15.64 17.63 17.22
C ASP A 475 -16.07 16.42 16.37
N LYS A 476 -15.22 15.40 16.32
CA LYS A 476 -15.47 14.16 15.58
C LYS A 476 -15.23 12.93 16.45
N ILE A 477 -16.15 11.97 16.40
CA ILE A 477 -16.07 10.66 17.05
C ILE A 477 -16.23 9.57 16.00
N ILE A 478 -15.23 8.70 15.86
CA ILE A 478 -15.23 7.55 14.96
C ILE A 478 -15.26 6.28 15.80
N ILE A 479 -16.26 5.44 15.60
CA ILE A 479 -16.55 4.28 16.43
C ILE A 479 -16.46 3.03 15.56
N SER A 480 -15.71 2.01 15.96
CA SER A 480 -15.72 0.70 15.29
C SER A 480 -16.58 -0.31 16.05
N THR A 481 -17.28 -1.19 15.32
CA THR A 481 -18.09 -2.26 15.92
C THR A 481 -18.22 -3.49 15.02
N SER A 482 -18.73 -4.60 15.56
CA SER A 482 -19.06 -5.81 14.80
C SER A 482 -20.37 -5.65 14.01
N THR A 483 -20.59 -6.52 13.03
CA THR A 483 -21.78 -6.49 12.15
C THR A 483 -23.07 -6.91 12.85
N LEU A 484 -22.99 -7.66 13.95
CA LEU A 484 -24.13 -8.15 14.73
C LEU A 484 -24.44 -7.24 15.93
N PHE A 485 -24.01 -5.97 15.87
CA PHE A 485 -24.05 -5.11 17.04
C PHE A 485 -25.43 -4.49 17.26
N THR A 486 -26.15 -5.06 18.24
CA THR A 486 -27.54 -4.75 18.60
C THR A 486 -27.81 -3.27 18.94
N PHE A 487 -26.78 -2.49 19.29
CA PHE A 487 -26.94 -1.08 19.68
C PHE A 487 -26.88 -0.09 18.51
N SER A 488 -26.64 -0.55 17.27
CA SER A 488 -26.61 0.31 16.08
C SER A 488 -27.91 1.09 15.91
N SER A 489 -29.06 0.43 16.08
CA SER A 489 -30.40 1.03 16.02
C SER A 489 -30.64 2.11 17.08
N VAL A 490 -30.14 1.88 18.30
CA VAL A 490 -30.34 2.78 19.44
C VAL A 490 -29.49 4.06 19.30
N ILE A 491 -28.23 3.93 18.86
CA ILE A 491 -27.38 5.10 18.59
C ILE A 491 -27.96 5.91 17.42
N LYS A 492 -28.47 5.24 16.39
CA LYS A 492 -29.06 5.87 15.20
C LYS A 492 -30.32 6.67 15.52
N ALA A 493 -31.12 6.23 16.48
CA ALA A 493 -32.32 6.93 16.92
C ALA A 493 -32.00 8.21 17.71
N GLU A 494 -30.91 8.22 18.48
CA GLU A 494 -30.59 9.33 19.38
C GLU A 494 -29.81 10.47 18.71
N PHE A 495 -28.88 10.15 17.81
CA PHE A 495 -27.99 11.15 17.21
C PHE A 495 -28.41 11.51 15.78
N LYS A 496 -28.79 12.77 15.55
CA LYS A 496 -29.23 13.26 14.22
C LYS A 496 -28.12 13.38 13.17
N SER A 497 -26.87 13.56 13.59
CA SER A 497 -25.70 13.77 12.71
C SER A 497 -24.74 12.59 12.80
N ILE A 498 -25.22 11.42 12.41
CA ILE A 498 -24.46 10.17 12.43
C ILE A 498 -24.46 9.53 11.05
N ASP A 499 -23.28 9.10 10.60
CA ASP A 499 -23.13 8.25 9.43
C ASP A 499 -22.76 6.84 9.87
N TYR A 500 -23.38 5.86 9.23
CA TYR A 500 -23.04 4.44 9.37
C TYR A 500 -22.36 3.98 8.09
N TYR A 501 -21.25 3.29 8.23
CA TYR A 501 -20.54 2.68 7.12
C TYR A 501 -20.22 1.21 7.43
N PHE A 502 -20.33 0.36 6.41
CA PHE A 502 -19.86 -1.00 6.42
C PHE A 502 -18.52 -1.10 5.68
N ILE A 503 -17.50 -1.69 6.32
CA ILE A 503 -16.18 -1.93 5.73
C ILE A 503 -16.27 -3.10 4.74
N GLN A 504 -16.07 -2.80 3.47
CA GLN A 504 -16.15 -3.76 2.39
C GLN A 504 -14.85 -4.59 2.27
N PRO A 505 -14.94 -5.86 1.85
CA PRO A 505 -13.78 -6.61 1.36
C PRO A 505 -13.07 -5.84 0.24
N LEU A 506 -11.74 -5.96 0.13
CA LEU A 506 -11.00 -5.19 -0.87
C LEU A 506 -11.48 -5.55 -2.29
N GLY A 507 -11.81 -4.53 -3.10
CA GLY A 507 -12.05 -4.71 -4.53
C GLY A 507 -10.81 -5.17 -5.30
N TYR A 508 -10.98 -5.56 -6.56
CA TYR A 508 -9.91 -6.04 -7.42
C TYR A 508 -8.74 -5.06 -7.54
N LYS A 509 -9.01 -3.74 -7.62
CA LYS A 509 -7.96 -2.72 -7.63
C LYS A 509 -7.15 -2.72 -6.32
N LYS A 510 -7.83 -2.69 -5.18
CA LYS A 510 -7.18 -2.61 -3.86
C LYS A 510 -6.47 -3.90 -3.45
N ARG A 511 -6.98 -5.06 -3.88
CA ARG A 511 -6.24 -6.35 -3.78
C ARG A 511 -4.90 -6.25 -4.49
N ASN A 512 -4.90 -5.72 -5.72
CA ASN A 512 -3.67 -5.54 -6.48
C ASN A 512 -2.70 -4.57 -5.78
N GLU A 513 -3.19 -3.44 -5.29
CA GLU A 513 -2.38 -2.47 -4.53
C GLU A 513 -1.71 -3.13 -3.31
N LEU A 514 -2.46 -3.93 -2.53
CA LEU A 514 -1.92 -4.62 -1.36
C LEU A 514 -0.82 -5.62 -1.74
N ILE A 515 -1.04 -6.41 -2.80
CA ILE A 515 -0.07 -7.39 -3.31
C ILE A 515 1.18 -6.70 -3.86
N GLU A 516 1.02 -5.58 -4.56
CA GLU A 516 2.11 -4.78 -5.09
C GLU A 516 2.98 -4.21 -3.96
N LYS A 517 2.37 -3.56 -2.95
CA LYS A 517 3.08 -3.07 -1.75
C LYS A 517 3.84 -4.20 -1.07
N TYR A 518 3.20 -5.35 -0.89
CA TYR A 518 3.83 -6.52 -0.30
C TYR A 518 5.05 -7.03 -1.11
N ASN A 519 4.95 -7.06 -2.44
CA ASN A 519 6.06 -7.45 -3.31
C ASN A 519 7.21 -6.45 -3.23
N ILE A 520 6.92 -5.14 -3.27
CA ILE A 520 7.94 -4.08 -3.14
C ILE A 520 8.71 -4.21 -1.83
N LEU A 521 8.03 -4.56 -0.74
CA LEU A 521 8.65 -4.75 0.57
C LEU A 521 9.59 -5.96 0.64
N ASN A 522 9.43 -6.94 -0.25
CA ASN A 522 10.24 -8.16 -0.29
C ASN A 522 11.43 -8.10 -1.25
N GLU A 523 11.56 -7.05 -2.05
CA GLU A 523 12.62 -6.93 -3.05
C GLU A 523 13.78 -6.05 -2.57
N SER A 524 15.01 -6.37 -3.01
CA SER A 524 16.17 -5.51 -2.80
C SER A 524 16.19 -4.36 -3.83
N GLN A 525 16.40 -3.13 -3.36
CA GLN A 525 16.36 -1.92 -4.22
C GLN A 525 17.39 -1.93 -5.38
N GLN A 526 18.42 -2.78 -5.34
CA GLN A 526 19.50 -2.82 -6.33
C GLN A 526 19.21 -3.66 -7.60
N THR A 527 18.15 -4.47 -7.62
CA THR A 527 17.88 -5.46 -8.70
C THR A 527 16.48 -5.36 -9.32
N ILE A 528 15.66 -4.41 -8.84
CA ILE A 528 14.24 -4.35 -9.19
C ILE A 528 14.01 -3.54 -10.47
N THR A 529 13.25 -4.09 -11.42
CA THR A 529 12.72 -3.35 -12.57
C THR A 529 11.20 -3.32 -12.49
N ASP A 530 10.56 -2.29 -13.03
CA ASP A 530 9.10 -2.15 -13.04
C ASP A 530 8.40 -3.39 -13.64
N GLN A 531 9.02 -4.01 -14.67
CA GLN A 531 8.50 -5.22 -15.28
C GLN A 531 8.50 -6.42 -14.32
N ILE A 532 9.54 -6.58 -13.49
CA ILE A 532 9.62 -7.67 -12.52
C ILE A 532 8.53 -7.52 -11.46
N ILE A 533 8.33 -6.30 -10.94
CA ILE A 533 7.27 -6.00 -9.96
C ILE A 533 5.90 -6.29 -10.57
N LEU A 534 5.67 -5.83 -11.81
CA LEU A 534 4.42 -6.03 -12.51
C LEU A 534 4.13 -7.51 -12.74
N GLU A 535 5.12 -8.29 -13.18
CA GLU A 535 4.99 -9.74 -13.40
C GLU A 535 4.72 -10.50 -12.10
N LYS A 536 5.48 -10.21 -11.03
CA LYS A 536 5.26 -10.81 -9.69
C LYS A 536 3.87 -10.45 -9.14
N THR A 537 3.47 -9.19 -9.27
CA THR A 537 2.17 -8.71 -8.81
C THR A 537 1.04 -9.40 -9.55
N LYS A 538 1.12 -9.54 -10.88
CA LYS A 538 0.15 -10.31 -11.67
C LYS A 538 0.09 -11.76 -11.24
N TYR A 539 1.25 -12.40 -11.12
CA TYR A 539 1.36 -13.80 -10.75
C TYR A 539 0.71 -14.07 -9.39
N TYR A 540 1.12 -13.34 -8.35
CA TYR A 540 0.58 -13.52 -7.01
C TYR A 540 -0.88 -13.09 -6.91
N TYR A 541 -1.31 -12.08 -7.65
CA TYR A 541 -2.72 -11.72 -7.76
C TYR A 541 -3.56 -12.87 -8.29
N ASP A 542 -3.15 -13.52 -9.39
CA ASP A 542 -3.90 -14.64 -9.96
C ASP A 542 -3.93 -15.84 -9.01
N GLN A 543 -2.81 -16.12 -8.30
CA GLN A 543 -2.77 -17.19 -7.29
C GLN A 543 -3.70 -16.88 -6.10
N VAL A 544 -3.61 -15.67 -5.52
CA VAL A 544 -4.47 -15.25 -4.42
C VAL A 544 -5.94 -15.26 -4.84
N GLN A 545 -6.26 -14.76 -6.03
CA GLN A 545 -7.62 -14.77 -6.56
C GLN A 545 -8.16 -16.20 -6.75
N SER A 546 -7.30 -17.15 -7.13
CA SER A 546 -7.66 -18.57 -7.19
C SER A 546 -8.02 -19.14 -5.82
N VAL A 547 -7.29 -18.76 -4.75
CA VAL A 547 -7.59 -19.22 -3.38
C VAL A 547 -8.83 -18.55 -2.81
N LEU A 548 -9.00 -17.24 -3.03
CA LEU A 548 -10.18 -16.51 -2.56
C LEU A 548 -11.48 -17.04 -3.18
N GLY A 549 -11.38 -17.63 -4.38
CA GLY A 549 -12.53 -18.12 -5.14
C GLY A 549 -13.51 -17.00 -5.50
N ASN A 550 -14.66 -17.39 -6.06
CA ASN A 550 -15.76 -16.46 -6.31
C ASN A 550 -16.53 -16.24 -5.00
N LYS A 551 -16.01 -15.35 -4.12
CA LYS A 551 -16.58 -15.02 -2.79
C LYS A 551 -16.55 -16.15 -1.75
N LEU A 552 -15.71 -17.17 -1.92
CA LEU A 552 -15.54 -18.24 -0.92
C LEU A 552 -14.87 -17.73 0.36
N ILE A 553 -13.83 -16.93 0.19
CA ILE A 553 -13.12 -16.26 1.28
C ILE A 553 -13.27 -14.74 1.06
N PRO A 554 -13.65 -13.97 2.09
CA PRO A 554 -13.69 -12.53 1.95
C PRO A 554 -12.28 -11.99 1.71
N SER A 555 -12.15 -11.05 0.78
CA SER A 555 -10.87 -10.47 0.39
C SER A 555 -10.38 -9.38 1.36
N PHE A 556 -10.42 -9.67 2.66
CA PHE A 556 -9.85 -8.80 3.68
C PHE A 556 -8.31 -8.91 3.71
N PRO A 557 -7.60 -7.86 4.16
CA PRO A 557 -6.14 -7.83 4.13
C PRO A 557 -5.46 -9.04 4.78
N VAL A 558 -5.97 -9.52 5.93
CA VAL A 558 -5.34 -10.68 6.62
C VAL A 558 -5.37 -11.95 5.77
N TYR A 559 -6.47 -12.23 5.05
CA TYR A 559 -6.57 -13.44 4.24
C TYR A 559 -5.61 -13.36 3.05
N ILE A 560 -5.57 -12.21 2.37
CA ILE A 560 -4.67 -11.97 1.24
C ILE A 560 -3.21 -12.12 1.68
N LEU A 561 -2.83 -11.46 2.78
CA LEU A 561 -1.44 -11.49 3.29
C LEU A 561 -1.05 -12.88 3.80
N SER A 562 -1.94 -13.59 4.50
CA SER A 562 -1.70 -14.97 4.92
C SER A 562 -1.51 -15.91 3.73
N ILE A 563 -2.33 -15.77 2.68
CA ILE A 563 -2.17 -16.56 1.45
C ILE A 563 -0.83 -16.26 0.79
N LEU A 564 -0.43 -14.99 0.67
CA LEU A 564 0.88 -14.61 0.13
C LEU A 564 2.04 -15.20 0.94
N GLN A 565 1.98 -15.10 2.27
CA GLN A 565 2.99 -15.69 3.16
C GLN A 565 3.11 -17.19 2.96
N THR A 566 1.98 -17.89 2.89
CA THR A 566 1.96 -19.32 2.62
C THR A 566 2.53 -19.65 1.23
N LEU A 567 2.16 -18.90 0.18
CA LEU A 567 2.67 -19.14 -1.17
C LEU A 567 4.18 -18.93 -1.30
N ILE A 568 4.76 -18.03 -0.50
CA ILE A 568 6.17 -17.64 -0.59
C ILE A 568 7.06 -18.46 0.35
N TYR A 569 6.64 -18.62 1.61
CA TYR A 569 7.49 -19.15 2.68
C TYR A 569 7.14 -20.56 3.13
N ALA A 570 6.03 -21.14 2.67
CA ALA A 570 5.74 -22.52 3.04
C ALA A 570 6.84 -23.43 2.51
N THR A 571 7.63 -24.01 3.41
CA THR A 571 8.43 -25.19 3.11
C THR A 571 7.48 -26.39 3.14
N PRO A 572 7.24 -27.07 2.00
CA PRO A 572 6.35 -28.21 1.95
C PRO A 572 7.00 -29.39 2.67
N HIS A 573 6.92 -29.42 4.00
CA HIS A 573 7.45 -30.51 4.80
C HIS A 573 6.53 -31.74 4.83
N ASN A 574 5.33 -31.68 4.25
CA ASN A 574 4.46 -32.84 4.01
C ASN A 574 3.79 -32.74 2.63
N LEU A 575 4.24 -33.60 1.70
CA LEU A 575 3.90 -33.63 0.26
C LEU A 575 2.57 -34.36 -0.06
N GLU A 576 1.53 -34.18 0.76
CA GLU A 576 0.21 -34.77 0.47
C GLU A 576 -0.72 -33.82 -0.27
N GLN A 577 -0.61 -32.51 -0.04
CA GLN A 577 -1.51 -31.50 -0.62
C GLN A 577 -0.84 -30.56 -1.62
N THR A 578 -1.64 -30.00 -2.52
CA THR A 578 -1.22 -28.92 -3.43
C THR A 578 -0.91 -27.62 -2.66
N SER A 579 -0.15 -26.70 -3.26
CA SER A 579 0.15 -25.38 -2.66
C SER A 579 -1.09 -24.56 -2.33
N LEU A 580 -2.16 -24.67 -3.13
CA LEU A 580 -3.44 -24.01 -2.87
C LEU A 580 -4.20 -24.67 -1.71
N GLY A 581 -4.26 -26.01 -1.67
CA GLY A 581 -4.81 -26.76 -0.52
C GLY A 581 -4.15 -26.39 0.80
N TYR A 582 -2.83 -26.27 0.78
CA TYR A 582 -2.04 -25.86 1.94
C TYR A 582 -2.36 -24.43 2.41
N CYS A 583 -2.75 -23.51 1.51
CA CYS A 583 -3.22 -22.17 1.90
C CYS A 583 -4.47 -22.24 2.75
N TYR A 584 -5.48 -23.02 2.36
CA TYR A 584 -6.71 -23.18 3.12
C TYR A 584 -6.46 -23.86 4.48
N GLN A 585 -5.62 -24.89 4.51
CA GLN A 585 -5.23 -25.54 5.76
C GLN A 585 -4.50 -24.57 6.68
N SER A 586 -3.58 -23.76 6.14
CA SER A 586 -2.81 -22.77 6.90
C SER A 586 -3.71 -21.70 7.52
N LEU A 587 -4.75 -21.24 6.81
CA LEU A 587 -5.71 -20.29 7.36
C LEU A 587 -6.44 -20.85 8.59
N LEU A 588 -6.87 -22.12 8.53
CA LEU A 588 -7.50 -22.80 9.67
C LEU A 588 -6.49 -23.09 10.79
N TYR A 589 -5.27 -23.48 10.43
CA TYR A 589 -4.18 -23.71 11.38
C TYR A 589 -3.88 -22.45 12.20
N VAL A 590 -3.66 -21.32 11.53
CA VAL A 590 -3.44 -20.00 12.15
C VAL A 590 -4.63 -19.59 13.02
N ALA A 591 -5.86 -19.84 12.56
CA ALA A 591 -7.06 -19.57 13.37
C ALA A 591 -7.08 -20.39 14.67
N LEU A 592 -6.65 -21.65 14.64
CA LEU A 592 -6.58 -22.52 15.82
C LEU A 592 -5.41 -22.15 16.75
N THR A 593 -4.22 -21.93 16.21
CA THR A 593 -3.01 -21.70 17.01
C THR A 593 -2.90 -20.26 17.52
N ASP A 594 -3.13 -19.26 16.66
CA ASP A 594 -2.89 -17.86 17.02
C ASP A 594 -4.08 -17.22 17.73
N LYS A 595 -5.32 -17.54 17.32
CA LYS A 595 -6.52 -16.99 17.98
C LYS A 595 -6.99 -17.85 19.15
N ALA A 596 -7.24 -19.14 18.92
CA ALA A 596 -7.76 -20.04 19.95
C ALA A 596 -6.68 -20.64 20.87
N LYS A 597 -5.39 -20.32 20.63
CA LYS A 597 -4.25 -20.77 21.45
C LYS A 597 -4.19 -22.30 21.62
N VAL A 598 -4.61 -23.04 20.59
CA VAL A 598 -4.51 -24.50 20.55
C VAL A 598 -3.04 -24.89 20.39
N LYS A 599 -2.56 -25.82 21.21
CA LYS A 599 -1.20 -26.36 21.10
C LYS A 599 -1.05 -27.16 19.81
N ASN A 600 0.11 -27.07 19.17
CA ASN A 600 0.38 -27.77 17.90
C ASN A 600 0.11 -29.29 17.94
N GLU A 601 0.37 -29.94 19.08
CA GLU A 601 0.11 -31.38 19.29
C GLU A 601 -1.38 -31.76 19.24
N ASP A 602 -2.28 -30.81 19.53
CA ASP A 602 -3.72 -31.04 19.56
C ASP A 602 -4.43 -30.65 18.25
N VAL A 603 -3.75 -29.92 17.35
CA VAL A 603 -4.38 -29.32 16.17
C VAL A 603 -5.00 -30.37 15.26
N ASP A 604 -4.33 -31.50 15.04
CA ASP A 604 -4.84 -32.56 14.17
C ASP A 604 -6.13 -33.21 14.73
N SER A 605 -6.22 -33.40 16.04
CA SER A 605 -7.44 -33.90 16.70
C SER A 605 -8.64 -32.97 16.47
N ILE A 606 -8.42 -31.65 16.55
CA ILE A 606 -9.47 -30.65 16.27
C ILE A 606 -9.88 -30.67 14.79
N PHE A 607 -8.91 -30.80 13.89
CA PHE A 607 -9.17 -30.93 12.46
C PHE A 607 -10.00 -32.18 12.13
N ASN A 608 -9.72 -33.31 12.78
CA ASN A 608 -10.50 -34.53 12.60
C ASN A 608 -11.94 -34.34 13.08
N PHE A 609 -12.13 -33.74 14.27
CA PHE A 609 -13.45 -33.42 14.79
C PHE A 609 -14.25 -32.54 13.82
N LEU A 610 -13.62 -31.48 13.31
CA LEU A 610 -14.22 -30.58 12.34
C LEU A 610 -14.59 -31.27 11.02
N SER A 611 -13.77 -32.20 10.55
CA SER A 611 -14.00 -32.92 9.29
C SER A 611 -15.17 -33.91 9.42
N GLU A 612 -15.25 -34.65 10.52
CA GLU A 612 -16.39 -35.53 10.80
C GLU A 612 -17.69 -34.74 11.01
N LEU A 613 -17.64 -33.60 11.72
CA LEU A 613 -18.80 -32.74 11.93
C LEU A 613 -19.33 -32.18 10.60
N ALA A 614 -18.43 -31.62 9.78
CA ALA A 614 -18.79 -31.07 8.48
C ALA A 614 -19.37 -32.15 7.56
N PHE A 615 -18.78 -33.35 7.54
CA PHE A 615 -19.29 -34.45 6.73
C PHE A 615 -20.66 -34.94 7.22
N ASN A 616 -20.88 -35.03 8.52
CA ASN A 616 -22.18 -35.42 9.07
C ASN A 616 -23.29 -34.42 8.72
N LEU A 617 -23.00 -33.11 8.78
CA LEU A 617 -23.92 -32.05 8.32
C LEU A 617 -24.18 -32.11 6.81
N TYR A 618 -23.16 -32.46 6.02
CA TYR A 618 -23.31 -32.67 4.58
C TYR A 618 -24.30 -33.81 4.28
N GLU A 619 -24.23 -34.93 5.02
CA GLU A 619 -25.12 -36.07 4.82
C GLU A 619 -26.56 -35.80 5.26
N THR A 620 -26.75 -34.99 6.30
CA THR A 620 -28.08 -34.62 6.80
C THR A 620 -28.72 -33.48 6.01
N GLY A 621 -27.94 -32.77 5.19
CA GLY A 621 -28.41 -31.62 4.40
C GLY A 621 -28.59 -30.33 5.22
N ASN A 622 -27.99 -30.26 6.42
CA ASN A 622 -28.11 -29.11 7.32
C ASN A 622 -27.02 -28.06 7.02
N ASP A 623 -27.40 -26.78 7.01
CA ASP A 623 -26.47 -25.66 6.86
C ASP A 623 -26.15 -24.96 8.20
N SER A 624 -27.00 -25.12 9.21
CA SER A 624 -26.80 -24.74 10.62
C SER A 624 -27.15 -25.91 11.56
N PHE A 625 -26.79 -25.80 12.83
CA PHE A 625 -27.04 -26.82 13.83
C PHE A 625 -27.18 -26.25 15.24
N SER A 626 -28.12 -26.78 16.01
CA SER A 626 -28.36 -26.35 17.39
C SER A 626 -27.31 -26.89 18.36
N GLY A 627 -27.28 -26.32 19.57
CA GLY A 627 -26.47 -26.86 20.67
C GLY A 627 -26.77 -28.33 20.98
N GLN A 628 -28.04 -28.73 20.92
CA GLN A 628 -28.45 -30.13 21.12
C GLN A 628 -27.88 -31.05 20.02
N TYR A 629 -27.92 -30.61 18.77
CA TYR A 629 -27.33 -31.37 17.66
C TYR A 629 -25.83 -31.61 17.89
N LEU A 630 -25.10 -30.58 18.35
CA LEU A 630 -23.67 -30.70 18.60
C LEU A 630 -23.37 -31.64 19.78
N GLU A 631 -24.20 -31.64 20.82
CA GLU A 631 -24.13 -32.60 21.93
C GLU A 631 -24.31 -34.04 21.45
N ASP A 632 -25.36 -34.29 20.65
CA ASP A 632 -25.66 -35.61 20.11
C ASP A 632 -24.53 -36.12 19.20
N PHE A 633 -24.02 -35.24 18.32
CA PHE A 633 -22.86 -35.53 17.48
C PHE A 633 -21.61 -35.83 18.32
N TYR A 634 -21.35 -35.06 19.39
CA TYR A 634 -20.20 -35.26 20.26
C TYR A 634 -20.21 -36.64 20.93
N VAL A 635 -21.37 -37.12 21.37
CA VAL A 635 -21.51 -38.49 21.92
C VAL A 635 -21.14 -39.54 20.88
N LEU A 636 -21.63 -39.40 19.64
CA LEU A 636 -21.32 -40.31 18.53
C LEU A 636 -19.84 -40.26 18.12
N TYR A 637 -19.22 -39.08 18.14
CA TYR A 637 -17.80 -38.91 17.80
C TYR A 637 -16.90 -39.48 18.89
N SER A 638 -17.17 -39.16 20.16
CA SER A 638 -16.35 -39.59 21.30
C SER A 638 -16.38 -41.10 21.55
N SER A 639 -17.39 -41.82 21.04
CA SER A 639 -17.38 -43.29 21.05
C SER A 639 -16.39 -43.91 20.06
N LYS A 640 -15.88 -43.13 19.09
CA LYS A 640 -14.98 -43.59 18.02
C LYS A 640 -13.58 -42.98 18.07
N TYR A 641 -13.46 -41.75 18.55
CA TYR A 641 -12.21 -40.98 18.53
C TYR A 641 -11.92 -40.30 19.87
N ILE A 642 -10.63 -40.09 20.16
CA ILE A 642 -10.19 -39.32 21.32
C ILE A 642 -10.42 -37.84 21.06
N THR A 643 -11.03 -37.13 22.01
CA THR A 643 -11.32 -35.70 21.91
C THR A 643 -11.26 -34.99 23.26
N LYS A 644 -11.20 -33.66 23.22
CA LYS A 644 -11.32 -32.79 24.39
C LYS A 644 -12.79 -32.69 24.79
N GLY A 645 -13.06 -32.30 26.05
CA GLY A 645 -14.42 -32.06 26.53
C GLY A 645 -15.20 -31.07 25.66
N LEU A 646 -16.50 -31.31 25.47
CA LEU A 646 -17.38 -30.54 24.58
C LEU A 646 -17.29 -29.03 24.77
N VAL A 647 -17.36 -28.55 26.02
CA VAL A 647 -17.28 -27.11 26.34
C VAL A 647 -16.00 -26.48 25.78
N LYS A 648 -14.88 -27.18 25.91
CA LYS A 648 -13.58 -26.71 25.40
C LYS A 648 -13.51 -26.74 23.88
N ILE A 649 -14.17 -27.71 23.23
CA ILE A 649 -14.29 -27.72 21.77
C ILE A 649 -15.08 -26.51 21.29
N ILE A 650 -16.27 -26.26 21.86
CA ILE A 650 -17.11 -25.10 21.50
C ILE A 650 -16.32 -23.80 21.67
N GLU A 651 -15.64 -23.62 22.80
CA GLU A 651 -14.78 -22.46 23.06
C GLU A 651 -13.69 -22.30 21.99
N ILE A 652 -13.00 -23.37 21.61
CA ILE A 652 -11.97 -23.34 20.55
C ILE A 652 -12.58 -22.92 19.21
N LEU A 653 -13.74 -23.47 18.83
CA LEU A 653 -14.36 -23.21 17.53
C LEU A 653 -14.90 -21.78 17.41
N LEU A 654 -15.47 -21.23 18.49
CA LEU A 654 -15.92 -19.83 18.55
C LEU A 654 -14.74 -18.86 18.59
N ASN A 655 -13.74 -19.08 19.44
CA ASN A 655 -12.58 -18.20 19.57
C ASN A 655 -11.73 -18.16 18.29
N SER A 656 -11.64 -19.28 17.57
CA SER A 656 -10.97 -19.34 16.27
C SER A 656 -11.77 -18.67 15.15
N ASN A 657 -13.06 -18.36 15.36
CA ASN A 657 -14.02 -17.91 14.36
C ASN A 657 -14.25 -18.93 13.22
N ILE A 658 -14.11 -20.22 13.51
CA ILE A 658 -14.41 -21.29 12.56
C ILE A 658 -15.92 -21.47 12.45
N ILE A 659 -16.61 -21.43 13.59
CA ILE A 659 -18.06 -21.36 13.68
C ILE A 659 -18.49 -20.02 14.30
N ILE A 660 -19.74 -19.66 14.07
CA ILE A 660 -20.42 -18.54 14.72
C ILE A 660 -21.78 -19.02 15.23
N GLU A 661 -22.29 -18.32 16.24
CA GLU A 661 -23.67 -18.42 16.69
C GLU A 661 -24.48 -17.35 15.94
N ASP A 662 -25.64 -17.71 15.41
CA ASP A 662 -26.56 -16.77 14.77
C ASP A 662 -27.55 -16.15 15.77
N GLU A 663 -28.48 -15.33 15.28
CA GLU A 663 -29.43 -14.58 16.14
C GLU A 663 -30.40 -15.51 16.88
N ASP A 664 -30.63 -16.71 16.36
CA ASP A 664 -31.53 -17.72 16.93
C ASP A 664 -30.83 -18.64 17.94
N GLY A 665 -29.51 -18.47 18.13
CA GLY A 665 -28.69 -19.30 19.02
C GLY A 665 -28.21 -20.61 18.39
N ASP A 666 -28.40 -20.78 17.08
CA ASP A 666 -27.88 -21.91 16.33
C ASP A 666 -26.44 -21.64 15.86
N TYR A 667 -25.67 -22.71 15.70
CA TYR A 667 -24.30 -22.64 15.22
C TYR A 667 -24.23 -22.89 13.71
N LYS A 668 -23.29 -22.21 13.05
CA LYS A 668 -22.93 -22.50 11.66
C LYS A 668 -21.46 -22.23 11.38
N PHE A 669 -20.92 -22.86 10.34
CA PHE A 669 -19.59 -22.50 9.84
C PHE A 669 -19.59 -21.05 9.39
N ARG A 670 -18.58 -20.29 9.82
CA ARG A 670 -18.52 -18.85 9.53
C ARG A 670 -18.49 -18.56 8.03
N TYR A 671 -17.75 -19.37 7.28
CA TYR A 671 -17.65 -19.25 5.83
C TYR A 671 -17.82 -20.62 5.17
N ASN A 672 -18.53 -20.63 4.04
CA ASN A 672 -18.81 -21.83 3.26
C ASN A 672 -17.55 -22.59 2.85
N TYR A 673 -16.44 -21.89 2.57
CA TYR A 673 -15.18 -22.55 2.21
C TYR A 673 -14.66 -23.49 3.30
N ILE A 674 -14.84 -23.13 4.58
CA ILE A 674 -14.39 -23.96 5.71
C ILE A 674 -15.13 -25.29 5.67
N PHE A 675 -16.45 -25.21 5.52
CA PHE A 675 -17.31 -26.38 5.42
C PHE A 675 -16.94 -27.24 4.20
N TYR A 676 -16.87 -26.65 3.01
CA TYR A 676 -16.52 -27.39 1.78
C TYR A 676 -15.13 -28.04 1.86
N PHE A 677 -14.15 -27.32 2.41
CA PHE A 677 -12.79 -27.83 2.60
C PHE A 677 -12.75 -29.04 3.55
N LEU A 678 -13.49 -28.99 4.67
CA LEU A 678 -13.58 -30.07 5.65
C LEU A 678 -14.35 -31.28 5.13
N VAL A 679 -15.47 -31.06 4.43
CA VAL A 679 -16.23 -32.13 3.73
C VAL A 679 -15.32 -32.83 2.73
N SER A 680 -14.55 -32.06 1.95
CA SER A 680 -13.65 -32.62 0.93
C SER A 680 -12.53 -33.45 1.53
N ARG A 681 -11.97 -33.02 2.68
CA ARG A 681 -10.98 -33.81 3.41
C ARG A 681 -11.54 -35.18 3.76
N LYS A 682 -12.74 -35.24 4.35
CA LYS A 682 -13.39 -36.52 4.70
C LYS A 682 -13.79 -37.35 3.48
N LEU A 683 -14.25 -36.70 2.41
CA LEU A 683 -14.61 -37.36 1.15
C LEU A 683 -13.40 -38.11 0.56
N VAL A 684 -12.22 -37.50 0.60
CA VAL A 684 -10.99 -38.12 0.09
C VAL A 684 -10.59 -39.35 0.91
N ASP A 685 -10.79 -39.33 2.23
CA ASP A 685 -10.52 -40.50 3.07
C ASP A 685 -11.39 -41.71 2.69
N ILE A 686 -12.61 -41.49 2.20
CA ILE A 686 -13.56 -42.56 1.83
C ILE A 686 -13.67 -42.79 0.32
N ILE A 687 -12.91 -42.08 -0.52
CA ILE A 687 -13.08 -42.09 -1.98
C ILE A 687 -12.93 -43.48 -2.62
N HIS A 688 -12.17 -44.36 -1.96
CA HIS A 688 -11.94 -45.73 -2.40
C HIS A 688 -13.14 -46.66 -2.14
N THR A 689 -14.08 -46.26 -1.28
CA THR A 689 -15.30 -47.02 -0.95
C THR A 689 -16.42 -46.79 -1.96
N ASP A 690 -17.39 -47.70 -2.07
CA ASP A 690 -18.53 -47.55 -2.99
C ASP A 690 -19.36 -46.28 -2.67
N LYS A 691 -19.55 -45.99 -1.38
CA LYS A 691 -20.20 -44.76 -0.91
C LYS A 691 -19.45 -43.50 -1.35
N GLY A 692 -18.12 -43.48 -1.20
CA GLY A 692 -17.30 -42.35 -1.64
C GLY A 692 -17.38 -42.13 -3.15
N LYS A 693 -17.32 -43.22 -3.93
CA LYS A 693 -17.47 -43.15 -5.40
C LYS A 693 -18.84 -42.64 -5.83
N GLU A 694 -19.90 -43.09 -5.16
CA GLU A 694 -21.26 -42.61 -5.40
C GLU A 694 -21.39 -41.10 -5.12
N ILE A 695 -20.84 -40.63 -3.99
CA ILE A 695 -20.83 -39.19 -3.66
C ILE A 695 -20.08 -38.40 -4.74
N VAL A 696 -18.90 -38.85 -5.19
CA VAL A 696 -18.15 -38.17 -6.25
C VAL A 696 -18.93 -38.09 -7.56
N ARG A 697 -19.60 -39.16 -7.98
CA ARG A 697 -20.47 -39.15 -9.18
C ARG A 697 -21.61 -38.16 -9.03
N ASN A 698 -22.27 -38.15 -7.87
CA ASN A 698 -23.37 -37.22 -7.59
C ASN A 698 -22.89 -35.76 -7.64
N LEU A 699 -21.72 -35.46 -7.08
CA LEU A 699 -21.12 -34.12 -7.14
C LEU A 699 -20.79 -33.72 -8.59
N CYS A 700 -20.22 -34.64 -9.37
CA CYS A 700 -19.84 -34.43 -10.78
C CYS A 700 -21.07 -34.20 -11.68
N ASN A 701 -22.19 -34.86 -11.39
CA ASN A 701 -23.43 -34.66 -12.15
C ASN A 701 -24.16 -33.35 -11.79
N ASN A 702 -23.86 -32.75 -10.63
CA ASN A 702 -24.55 -31.56 -10.11
C ASN A 702 -23.61 -30.34 -10.03
N LEU A 703 -22.74 -30.15 -11.01
CA LEU A 703 -21.74 -29.05 -11.03
C LEU A 703 -22.33 -27.65 -11.17
N SER A 704 -23.60 -27.54 -11.57
CA SER A 704 -24.37 -26.29 -11.52
C SER A 704 -24.54 -25.77 -10.08
N ASN A 705 -24.56 -26.67 -9.10
CA ASN A 705 -24.64 -26.34 -7.68
C ASN A 705 -23.28 -25.90 -7.12
N GLU A 706 -23.28 -24.77 -6.42
CA GLU A 706 -22.07 -24.17 -5.85
C GLU A 706 -21.37 -25.09 -4.82
N LYS A 707 -22.13 -25.73 -3.91
CA LYS A 707 -21.60 -26.65 -2.91
C LYS A 707 -20.93 -27.84 -3.58
N SER A 708 -21.57 -28.43 -4.59
CA SER A 708 -21.01 -29.55 -5.35
C SER A 708 -19.69 -29.19 -6.04
N ALA A 709 -19.69 -28.09 -6.80
CA ALA A 709 -18.50 -27.64 -7.53
C ALA A 709 -17.34 -27.33 -6.58
N ASN A 710 -17.58 -26.63 -5.47
CA ASN A 710 -16.51 -26.26 -4.55
C ASN A 710 -15.96 -27.45 -3.76
N VAL A 711 -16.81 -28.39 -3.31
CA VAL A 711 -16.34 -29.65 -2.69
C VAL A 711 -15.42 -30.41 -3.65
N LEU A 712 -15.77 -30.50 -4.94
CA LEU A 712 -14.88 -31.12 -5.92
C LEU A 712 -13.58 -30.37 -6.11
N ILE A 713 -13.60 -29.03 -6.22
CA ILE A 713 -12.38 -28.19 -6.32
C ILE A 713 -11.44 -28.50 -5.14
N PHE A 714 -11.97 -28.51 -3.91
CA PHE A 714 -11.18 -28.80 -2.71
C PHE A 714 -10.67 -30.24 -2.69
N ALA A 715 -11.48 -31.21 -3.10
CA ALA A 715 -11.05 -32.61 -3.19
C ALA A 715 -9.84 -32.77 -4.12
N THR A 716 -9.74 -32.00 -5.21
CA THR A 716 -8.57 -32.01 -6.11
C THR A 716 -7.25 -31.66 -5.42
N HIS A 717 -7.29 -30.98 -4.27
CA HIS A 717 -6.11 -30.60 -3.51
C HIS A 717 -5.60 -31.71 -2.58
N TYR A 718 -6.44 -32.70 -2.26
CA TYR A 718 -6.17 -33.76 -1.29
C TYR A 718 -5.89 -35.12 -1.91
N THR A 719 -6.47 -35.42 -3.09
CA THR A 719 -6.40 -36.78 -3.66
C THR A 719 -5.56 -36.90 -4.93
N LYS A 720 -4.85 -38.04 -5.02
CA LYS A 720 -4.21 -38.54 -6.25
C LYS A 720 -5.02 -39.64 -6.93
N ASP A 721 -6.24 -39.92 -6.49
CA ASP A 721 -7.08 -40.96 -7.09
C ASP A 721 -7.37 -40.63 -8.57
N ASN A 722 -7.25 -41.64 -9.44
CA ASN A 722 -7.59 -41.52 -10.85
C ASN A 722 -9.10 -41.44 -11.07
N PHE A 723 -9.91 -42.02 -10.18
CA PHE A 723 -11.36 -42.02 -10.25
C PHE A 723 -11.93 -40.61 -10.31
N LEU A 724 -11.46 -39.70 -9.43
CA LEU A 724 -11.89 -38.31 -9.46
C LEU A 724 -11.52 -37.62 -10.78
N ILE A 725 -10.33 -37.90 -11.32
CA ILE A 725 -9.91 -37.34 -12.62
C ILE A 725 -10.84 -37.84 -13.72
N ASP A 726 -11.11 -39.14 -13.74
CA ASP A 726 -11.88 -39.77 -14.81
C ASP A 726 -13.34 -39.29 -14.78
N GLU A 727 -13.97 -39.22 -13.61
CA GLU A 727 -15.34 -38.70 -13.45
C GLU A 727 -15.42 -37.19 -13.75
N ALA A 728 -14.44 -36.38 -13.32
CA ALA A 728 -14.39 -34.96 -13.67
C ALA A 728 -14.16 -34.74 -15.17
N THR A 729 -13.36 -35.60 -15.82
CA THR A 729 -13.15 -35.57 -17.27
C THR A 729 -14.41 -36.02 -18.01
N PHE A 730 -15.12 -37.01 -17.51
CA PHE A 730 -16.43 -37.41 -18.05
C PHE A 730 -17.43 -36.26 -17.99
N SER A 731 -17.41 -35.48 -16.90
CA SER A 731 -18.26 -34.28 -16.74
C SER A 731 -17.93 -33.15 -17.73
N LEU A 732 -16.75 -33.14 -18.37
CA LEU A 732 -16.45 -32.24 -19.49
C LEU A 732 -17.09 -32.72 -20.81
N MET A 733 -17.27 -34.02 -20.96
CA MET A 733 -17.77 -34.63 -22.19
C MET A 733 -19.29 -34.49 -22.34
N VAL A 734 -20.01 -34.35 -21.22
CA VAL A 734 -21.49 -34.28 -21.20
C VAL A 734 -22.04 -33.01 -21.86
N PRO A 735 -21.60 -31.78 -21.49
CA PRO A 735 -22.23 -30.57 -21.98
C PRO A 735 -22.09 -30.39 -23.50
N TYR A 736 -23.23 -30.14 -24.16
CA TYR A 736 -23.32 -29.86 -25.59
C TYR A 736 -22.69 -30.92 -26.50
N ASN A 737 -22.67 -32.19 -26.08
CA ASN A 737 -22.03 -33.28 -26.82
C ASN A 737 -22.58 -33.52 -28.25
N SER A 738 -23.80 -33.06 -28.51
CA SER A 738 -24.47 -33.09 -29.82
C SER A 738 -23.99 -32.00 -30.78
N TYR A 739 -23.30 -30.97 -30.29
CA TYR A 739 -22.82 -29.85 -31.09
C TYR A 739 -21.45 -30.12 -31.67
N VAL A 740 -21.24 -29.64 -32.89
CA VAL A 740 -19.93 -29.71 -33.56
C VAL A 740 -18.99 -28.66 -32.95
N PRO A 741 -17.76 -29.02 -32.54
CA PRO A 741 -16.79 -28.05 -32.04
C PRO A 741 -16.45 -26.97 -33.07
N VAL A 742 -16.56 -25.70 -32.69
CA VAL A 742 -16.15 -24.57 -33.53
C VAL A 742 -14.65 -24.63 -33.84
N THR A 743 -14.33 -24.46 -35.12
CA THR A 743 -12.97 -24.48 -35.67
C THR A 743 -12.43 -23.09 -35.97
N LEU A 744 -13.31 -22.12 -36.23
CA LEU A 744 -12.98 -20.79 -36.79
C LEU A 744 -12.30 -20.84 -38.17
N ASN A 745 -12.44 -21.94 -38.91
CA ASN A 745 -12.11 -21.97 -40.33
C ASN A 745 -13.10 -21.10 -41.13
N THR A 746 -12.71 -20.62 -42.31
CA THR A 746 -13.57 -19.73 -43.13
C THR A 746 -14.84 -20.40 -43.63
N ASN A 747 -14.88 -21.74 -43.68
CA ASN A 747 -16.06 -22.53 -44.03
C ASN A 747 -16.99 -22.82 -42.84
N ASP A 748 -16.56 -22.54 -41.61
CA ASP A 748 -17.31 -22.75 -40.36
C ASP A 748 -18.50 -21.78 -40.27
N ASP A 749 -19.67 -22.28 -39.85
CA ASP A 749 -20.87 -21.45 -39.75
C ASP A 749 -20.78 -20.42 -38.62
N TYR A 750 -20.05 -20.73 -37.56
CA TYR A 750 -19.77 -19.75 -36.50
C TYR A 750 -18.87 -18.62 -37.02
N TYR A 751 -17.89 -18.93 -37.88
CA TYR A 751 -17.04 -17.91 -38.51
C TYR A 751 -17.88 -16.93 -39.33
N LYS A 752 -18.76 -17.45 -40.20
CA LYS A 752 -19.64 -16.63 -41.06
C LYS A 752 -20.57 -15.73 -40.25
N LEU A 753 -20.98 -16.17 -39.05
CA LEU A 753 -21.83 -15.37 -38.16
C LEU A 753 -21.13 -14.08 -37.70
N ILE A 754 -19.82 -14.13 -37.43
CA ILE A 754 -19.07 -13.02 -36.80
C ILE A 754 -18.10 -12.29 -37.75
N GLU A 755 -17.85 -12.78 -38.96
CA GLU A 755 -16.86 -12.19 -39.86
C GLU A 755 -17.12 -10.71 -40.16
N ASP A 756 -18.38 -10.35 -40.45
CA ASP A 756 -18.76 -8.98 -40.81
C ASP A 756 -18.47 -7.98 -39.68
N ILE A 757 -18.91 -8.29 -38.46
CA ILE A 757 -18.72 -7.39 -37.31
C ILE A 757 -17.24 -7.25 -36.97
N VAL A 758 -16.46 -8.32 -37.14
CA VAL A 758 -15.02 -8.30 -36.88
C VAL A 758 -14.30 -7.37 -37.87
N LYS A 759 -14.68 -7.38 -39.15
CA LYS A 759 -14.14 -6.44 -40.14
C LYS A 759 -14.41 -4.98 -39.74
N GLU A 760 -15.61 -4.69 -39.22
CA GLU A 760 -16.00 -3.34 -38.76
C GLU A 760 -15.24 -2.86 -37.52
N ILE A 761 -15.04 -3.72 -36.51
CA ILE A 761 -14.42 -3.33 -35.22
C ILE A 761 -12.90 -3.48 -35.21
N SER A 762 -12.31 -4.12 -36.21
CA SER A 762 -10.86 -4.38 -36.26
C SER A 762 -10.06 -3.08 -36.39
N SER A 763 -9.42 -2.67 -35.30
CA SER A 763 -8.42 -1.59 -35.31
C SER A 763 -7.04 -2.17 -35.59
N ASN A 764 -6.30 -1.62 -36.56
CA ASN A 764 -4.92 -2.03 -36.83
C ASN A 764 -3.91 -1.13 -36.13
N LEU A 765 -4.27 -0.58 -34.95
CA LEU A 765 -3.48 0.41 -34.22
C LEU A 765 -2.96 -0.16 -32.90
N ILE A 766 -1.71 0.20 -32.57
CA ILE A 766 -1.08 0.02 -31.25
C ILE A 766 -0.66 1.40 -30.76
N GLN A 767 -1.12 1.81 -29.58
CA GLN A 767 -0.65 3.03 -28.93
C GLN A 767 0.72 2.79 -28.28
N ALA A 768 1.71 3.61 -28.64
CA ALA A 768 3.08 3.45 -28.15
C ALA A 768 3.22 3.78 -26.66
N ASN A 769 2.50 4.82 -26.22
CA ASN A 769 2.70 5.53 -24.96
C ASN A 769 1.78 5.07 -23.82
N LYS A 770 1.16 3.89 -23.93
CA LYS A 770 0.38 3.33 -22.83
C LYS A 770 1.29 2.84 -21.70
N ASN A 771 0.97 3.27 -20.48
CA ASN A 771 1.59 2.78 -19.25
C ASN A 771 0.92 1.44 -18.83
N PRO A 772 1.69 0.33 -18.70
CA PRO A 772 1.15 -0.96 -18.29
C PRO A 772 0.48 -1.00 -16.93
N VAL A 773 0.96 -0.20 -15.97
CA VAL A 773 0.39 -0.12 -14.63
C VAL A 773 -0.99 0.54 -14.68
N GLU A 774 -1.12 1.64 -15.43
CA GLU A 774 -2.41 2.32 -15.61
C GLU A 774 -3.42 1.45 -16.35
N GLU A 775 -3.01 0.72 -17.39
CA GLU A 775 -3.91 -0.18 -18.11
C GLU A 775 -4.43 -1.28 -17.19
N ARG A 776 -3.56 -1.87 -16.38
CA ARG A 776 -3.95 -2.86 -15.38
C ARG A 776 -4.94 -2.29 -14.37
N ILE A 777 -4.71 -1.08 -13.85
CA ILE A 777 -5.64 -0.42 -12.93
C ILE A 777 -7.00 -0.21 -13.60
N LYS A 778 -7.04 0.24 -14.87
CA LYS A 778 -8.30 0.41 -15.62
C LYS A 778 -9.06 -0.91 -15.78
N GLU A 779 -8.37 -2.01 -16.08
CA GLU A 779 -8.97 -3.34 -16.19
C GLU A 779 -9.56 -3.80 -14.84
N LEU A 780 -8.84 -3.60 -13.74
CA LEU A 780 -9.29 -3.97 -12.39
C LEU A 780 -10.49 -3.12 -11.94
N GLU A 781 -10.47 -1.81 -12.21
CA GLU A 781 -11.61 -0.93 -11.93
C GLU A 781 -12.85 -1.29 -12.75
N ALA A 782 -12.67 -1.75 -13.99
CA ALA A 782 -13.79 -2.26 -14.79
C ALA A 782 -14.43 -3.49 -14.12
N LYS A 783 -13.62 -4.40 -13.55
CA LYS A 783 -14.14 -5.54 -12.77
C LYS A 783 -14.86 -5.10 -11.50
N ASP A 784 -14.32 -4.12 -10.78
CA ASP A 784 -14.97 -3.56 -9.59
C ASP A 784 -16.34 -2.94 -9.94
N ARG A 785 -16.42 -2.17 -11.04
CA ARG A 785 -17.68 -1.61 -11.55
C ARG A 785 -18.69 -2.70 -11.93
N LEU A 786 -18.24 -3.78 -12.57
CA LEU A 786 -19.12 -4.90 -12.92
C LEU A 786 -19.71 -5.56 -11.67
N VAL A 787 -18.90 -5.84 -10.64
CA VAL A 787 -19.39 -6.43 -9.39
C VAL A 787 -20.37 -5.49 -8.68
N ALA A 788 -20.07 -4.19 -8.62
CA ALA A 788 -20.97 -3.20 -8.04
C ALA A 788 -22.31 -3.15 -8.79
N ASN A 789 -22.30 -3.25 -10.13
CA ASN A 789 -23.53 -3.27 -10.94
C ASN A 789 -24.34 -4.58 -10.77
N THR A 790 -23.68 -5.72 -10.62
CA THR A 790 -24.38 -6.99 -10.37
C THR A 790 -25.05 -7.01 -9.02
N LEU A 791 -24.40 -6.49 -7.98
CA LEU A 791 -25.03 -6.26 -6.67
C LEU A 791 -26.20 -5.28 -6.81
N LYS A 792 -26.08 -4.26 -7.67
CA LYS A 792 -27.15 -3.29 -7.94
C LYS A 792 -28.43 -3.85 -8.51
N ASN A 793 -28.32 -4.86 -9.36
CA ASN A 793 -29.46 -5.48 -10.02
C ASN A 793 -29.91 -6.78 -9.32
N GLY A 794 -29.25 -7.15 -8.22
CA GLY A 794 -29.44 -8.45 -7.55
C GLY A 794 -30.55 -8.46 -6.49
N GLU A 795 -30.90 -7.33 -5.88
CA GLU A 795 -31.97 -7.28 -4.86
C GLU A 795 -33.37 -7.47 -5.45
N ASP A 796 -33.59 -7.20 -6.75
CA ASP A 796 -34.85 -7.50 -7.44
C ASP A 796 -34.99 -8.98 -7.86
N LYS A 797 -33.96 -9.81 -7.64
CA LYS A 797 -33.93 -11.20 -8.11
C LYS A 797 -34.03 -12.28 -7.04
N PHE A 798 -33.75 -11.98 -5.77
CA PHE A 798 -33.87 -12.98 -4.70
C PHE A 798 -35.30 -13.18 -4.16
N GLU A 799 -36.27 -12.33 -4.53
CA GLU A 799 -37.70 -12.56 -4.23
C GLU A 799 -38.52 -13.05 -5.44
N ASN A 800 -37.93 -13.19 -6.63
CA ASN A 800 -38.62 -13.61 -7.85
C ASN A 800 -38.04 -14.92 -8.44
N GLU A 801 -37.93 -15.97 -7.63
CA GLU A 801 -37.79 -17.35 -8.14
C GLU A 801 -39.06 -17.87 -8.86
N GLN A 802 -40.07 -17.03 -9.08
CA GLN A 802 -41.31 -17.42 -9.78
C GLN A 802 -41.40 -17.02 -11.26
N ILE A 803 -40.31 -16.60 -11.92
CA ILE A 803 -40.37 -16.30 -13.38
C ILE A 803 -39.18 -16.90 -14.15
N ILE A 804 -39.05 -18.22 -14.13
CA ILE A 804 -38.54 -18.98 -15.30
C ILE A 804 -39.43 -20.23 -15.44
N THR A 805 -40.62 -20.05 -16.02
CA THR A 805 -41.59 -21.15 -16.25
C THR A 805 -41.27 -21.98 -17.50
N ASN A 806 -40.12 -21.76 -18.16
CA ASN A 806 -39.71 -22.51 -19.35
C ASN A 806 -38.58 -23.48 -19.00
N GLU A 807 -38.91 -24.77 -18.84
CA GLU A 807 -37.96 -25.85 -18.52
C GLU A 807 -36.78 -25.90 -19.51
N GLU A 808 -37.03 -25.65 -20.80
CA GLU A 808 -35.98 -25.64 -21.83
C GLU A 808 -34.93 -24.54 -21.63
N TYR A 809 -35.35 -23.34 -21.18
CA TYR A 809 -34.43 -22.23 -20.94
C TYR A 809 -33.63 -22.43 -19.64
N SER A 810 -34.27 -23.01 -18.61
CA SER A 810 -33.59 -23.41 -17.37
C SER A 810 -32.49 -24.45 -17.63
N ASN A 811 -32.79 -25.47 -18.44
CA ASN A 811 -31.83 -26.52 -18.80
C ASN A 811 -30.64 -25.97 -19.59
N CYS A 812 -30.86 -25.03 -20.51
CA CYS A 812 -29.77 -24.39 -21.28
C CYS A 812 -28.79 -23.61 -20.38
N VAL A 813 -29.31 -22.85 -19.42
CA VAL A 813 -28.47 -22.09 -18.47
C VAL A 813 -27.70 -23.05 -17.56
N GLU A 814 -28.36 -24.11 -17.11
CA GLU A 814 -27.73 -25.11 -16.26
C GLU A 814 -26.57 -25.85 -16.96
N GLU A 815 -26.76 -26.29 -18.21
CA GLU A 815 -25.70 -26.91 -19.01
C GLU A 815 -24.52 -25.96 -19.26
N MET A 816 -24.77 -24.66 -19.46
CA MET A 816 -23.70 -23.66 -19.57
C MET A 816 -22.89 -23.55 -18.28
N VAL A 817 -23.57 -23.42 -17.13
CA VAL A 817 -22.89 -23.33 -15.83
C VAL A 817 -22.08 -24.61 -15.58
N HIS A 818 -22.67 -25.77 -15.88
CA HIS A 818 -21.98 -27.06 -15.81
C HIS A 818 -20.71 -27.05 -16.69
N ALA A 819 -20.80 -26.69 -17.98
CA ALA A 819 -19.64 -26.62 -18.86
C ALA A 819 -18.53 -25.72 -18.30
N LEU A 820 -18.88 -24.51 -17.85
CA LEU A 820 -17.91 -23.55 -17.31
C LEU A 820 -17.25 -24.03 -16.02
N LYS A 821 -18.00 -24.73 -15.16
CA LYS A 821 -17.51 -25.33 -13.91
C LYS A 821 -16.64 -26.56 -14.17
N SER A 822 -17.01 -27.41 -15.11
CA SER A 822 -16.18 -28.54 -15.55
C SER A 822 -14.83 -28.06 -16.10
N LEU A 823 -14.81 -27.02 -16.95
CA LEU A 823 -13.56 -26.41 -17.45
C LEU A 823 -12.66 -25.92 -16.31
N GLU A 824 -13.25 -25.37 -15.25
CA GLU A 824 -12.52 -24.87 -14.08
C GLU A 824 -11.96 -26.00 -13.23
N ILE A 825 -12.79 -27.00 -12.86
CA ILE A 825 -12.39 -28.13 -12.02
C ILE A 825 -11.28 -28.93 -12.71
N VAL A 826 -11.46 -29.29 -13.98
CA VAL A 826 -10.45 -30.06 -14.71
C VAL A 826 -9.20 -29.23 -14.96
N GLY A 827 -9.33 -27.93 -15.21
CA GLY A 827 -8.19 -27.01 -15.27
C GLY A 827 -7.37 -27.01 -13.97
N GLN A 828 -8.03 -27.01 -12.81
CA GLN A 828 -7.37 -27.13 -11.50
C GLN A 828 -6.70 -28.49 -11.30
N ILE A 829 -7.36 -29.59 -11.67
CA ILE A 829 -6.77 -30.94 -11.65
C ILE A 829 -5.46 -30.96 -12.46
N ILE A 830 -5.48 -30.43 -13.69
CA ILE A 830 -4.30 -30.38 -14.56
C ILE A 830 -3.18 -29.58 -13.89
N LYS A 831 -3.46 -28.37 -13.38
CA LYS A 831 -2.45 -27.51 -12.75
C LYS A 831 -1.83 -28.15 -11.51
N ASN A 832 -2.67 -28.78 -10.69
CA ASN A 832 -2.28 -29.40 -9.43
C ASN A 832 -1.53 -30.71 -9.62
N ARG A 833 -1.85 -31.46 -10.68
CA ARG A 833 -1.37 -32.82 -10.89
C ARG A 833 -0.51 -33.01 -12.13
N LYS A 834 -0.09 -31.93 -12.81
CA LYS A 834 0.78 -31.95 -14.01
C LYS A 834 2.06 -32.79 -13.87
N GLY A 835 2.60 -32.94 -12.66
CA GLY A 835 3.79 -33.78 -12.40
C GLY A 835 3.48 -35.25 -12.07
N SER A 836 2.21 -35.62 -11.96
CA SER A 836 1.74 -36.96 -11.52
C SER A 836 0.76 -37.65 -12.47
N ILE A 837 0.19 -36.92 -13.43
CA ILE A 837 -0.67 -37.49 -14.48
C ILE A 837 0.22 -37.90 -15.65
N ASP A 838 -0.05 -39.08 -16.21
CA ASP A 838 0.61 -39.56 -17.43
C ASP A 838 0.48 -38.56 -18.59
N LYS A 839 1.53 -38.44 -19.41
CA LYS A 839 1.58 -37.44 -20.50
C LYS A 839 0.48 -37.66 -21.54
N GLU A 840 0.18 -38.91 -21.91
CA GLU A 840 -0.89 -39.20 -22.88
C GLU A 840 -2.25 -38.87 -22.29
N LYS A 841 -2.45 -39.17 -21.00
CA LYS A 841 -3.67 -38.77 -20.29
C LYS A 841 -3.82 -37.25 -20.22
N LEU A 842 -2.74 -36.50 -19.97
CA LEU A 842 -2.75 -35.03 -20.02
C LEU A 842 -3.14 -34.48 -21.40
N LEU A 843 -2.59 -35.05 -22.48
CA LEU A 843 -2.95 -34.68 -23.86
C LEU A 843 -4.44 -34.90 -24.10
N SER A 844 -4.98 -36.06 -23.71
CA SER A 844 -6.39 -36.41 -23.85
C SER A 844 -7.31 -35.45 -23.09
N ILE A 845 -7.01 -35.18 -21.81
CA ILE A 845 -7.83 -34.29 -20.97
C ILE A 845 -7.83 -32.85 -21.53
N ILE A 846 -6.66 -32.32 -21.94
CA ILE A 846 -6.57 -30.96 -22.49
C ILE A 846 -7.28 -30.87 -23.84
N LYS A 847 -7.20 -31.91 -24.67
CA LYS A 847 -7.93 -32.00 -25.94
C LYS A 847 -9.44 -31.94 -25.71
N GLU A 848 -9.96 -32.72 -24.76
CA GLU A 848 -11.38 -32.69 -24.42
C GLU A 848 -11.80 -31.33 -23.86
N LEU A 849 -10.97 -30.72 -23.00
CA LEU A 849 -11.20 -29.38 -22.47
C LEU A 849 -11.36 -28.34 -23.59
N TYR A 850 -10.54 -28.43 -24.65
CA TYR A 850 -10.67 -27.57 -25.83
C TYR A 850 -11.97 -27.83 -26.59
N PHE A 851 -12.31 -29.10 -26.82
CA PHE A 851 -13.56 -29.43 -27.49
C PHE A 851 -14.79 -28.98 -26.72
N THR A 852 -14.88 -29.20 -25.40
CA THR A 852 -15.99 -28.70 -24.59
C THR A 852 -16.15 -27.19 -24.72
N ALA A 853 -15.04 -26.44 -24.68
CA ALA A 853 -15.06 -24.99 -24.89
C ALA A 853 -15.57 -24.62 -26.29
N PHE A 854 -15.11 -25.32 -27.32
CA PHE A 854 -15.53 -25.07 -28.71
C PHE A 854 -16.99 -25.47 -28.99
N ARG A 855 -17.49 -26.54 -28.36
CA ARG A 855 -18.92 -26.92 -28.40
C ARG A 855 -19.78 -25.87 -27.71
N THR A 856 -19.33 -25.37 -26.55
CA THR A 856 -20.00 -24.27 -25.82
C THR A 856 -20.10 -23.01 -26.68
N ILE A 857 -19.04 -22.67 -27.42
CA ILE A 857 -19.06 -21.53 -28.36
C ILE A 857 -20.06 -21.77 -29.49
N GLY A 858 -20.07 -22.98 -30.07
CA GLY A 858 -21.01 -23.37 -31.13
C GLY A 858 -22.47 -23.23 -30.71
N PHE A 859 -22.82 -23.81 -29.56
CA PHE A 859 -24.14 -23.68 -28.95
C PHE A 859 -24.57 -22.22 -28.81
N PHE A 860 -23.71 -21.35 -28.27
CA PHE A 860 -24.01 -19.93 -28.14
C PHE A 860 -24.21 -19.21 -29.47
N GLY A 861 -23.49 -19.63 -30.52
CA GLY A 861 -23.70 -19.12 -31.87
C GLY A 861 -25.09 -19.44 -32.41
N GLU A 862 -25.53 -20.69 -32.25
CA GLU A 862 -26.86 -21.14 -32.67
C GLU A 862 -27.97 -20.45 -31.86
N MET A 863 -27.84 -20.42 -30.53
CA MET A 863 -28.78 -19.73 -29.64
C MET A 863 -28.89 -18.24 -29.98
N SER A 864 -27.75 -17.58 -30.26
CA SER A 864 -27.72 -16.17 -30.62
C SER A 864 -28.41 -15.91 -31.96
N LYS A 865 -28.26 -16.81 -32.94
CA LYS A 865 -28.94 -16.73 -34.24
C LYS A 865 -30.45 -16.91 -34.09
N MET A 866 -30.89 -17.90 -33.31
CA MET A 866 -32.31 -18.12 -33.02
C MET A 866 -32.94 -16.89 -32.34
N SER A 867 -32.28 -16.36 -31.31
CA SER A 867 -32.73 -15.16 -30.58
C SER A 867 -32.78 -13.93 -31.48
N GLN A 868 -31.81 -13.78 -32.39
CA GLN A 868 -31.80 -12.71 -33.38
C GLN A 868 -33.02 -12.81 -34.32
N ASP A 869 -33.30 -13.99 -34.86
CA ASP A 869 -34.42 -14.21 -35.78
C ASP A 869 -35.78 -13.97 -35.09
N GLU A 870 -35.93 -14.39 -33.84
CA GLU A 870 -37.12 -14.13 -33.03
C GLU A 870 -37.32 -12.64 -32.74
N LEU A 871 -36.25 -11.95 -32.29
CA LEU A 871 -36.31 -10.52 -32.01
C LEU A 871 -36.61 -9.71 -33.28
N LYS A 872 -36.01 -10.09 -34.42
CA LYS A 872 -36.31 -9.50 -35.72
C LYS A 872 -37.79 -9.67 -36.06
N LYS A 873 -38.34 -10.88 -36.00
CA LYS A 873 -39.77 -11.13 -36.27
C LYS A 873 -40.67 -10.30 -35.34
N SER A 874 -40.37 -10.26 -34.04
CA SER A 874 -41.16 -9.53 -33.04
C SER A 874 -41.17 -8.01 -33.27
N LEU A 875 -40.01 -7.43 -33.63
CA LEU A 875 -39.87 -5.99 -33.86
C LEU A 875 -40.36 -5.57 -35.26
N MET A 876 -40.11 -6.38 -36.29
CA MET A 876 -40.56 -6.08 -37.65
C MET A 876 -42.08 -6.09 -37.78
N ASN A 877 -42.79 -6.89 -36.97
CA ASN A 877 -44.26 -6.84 -36.89
C ASN A 877 -44.81 -5.52 -36.31
N LYS A 878 -43.97 -4.62 -35.79
CA LYS A 878 -44.36 -3.37 -35.11
C LYS A 878 -43.85 -2.10 -35.81
N ILE A 879 -43.17 -2.21 -36.95
CA ILE A 879 -42.53 -1.09 -37.66
C ILE A 879 -43.08 -1.03 -39.09
N GLU A 880 -43.46 0.16 -39.57
CA GLU A 880 -43.87 0.36 -40.98
C GLU A 880 -42.67 0.16 -41.93
N GLU A 881 -42.87 -0.52 -43.06
CA GLU A 881 -41.81 -0.84 -44.02
C GLU A 881 -41.13 0.42 -44.59
N GLY A 882 -39.80 0.47 -44.54
CA GLY A 882 -38.98 1.59 -45.03
C GLY A 882 -37.53 1.57 -44.50
N ASP A 883 -36.76 2.64 -44.75
CA ASP A 883 -35.34 2.77 -44.37
C ASP A 883 -35.08 2.56 -42.86
N THR A 884 -36.06 2.93 -42.02
CA THR A 884 -36.01 2.75 -40.57
C THR A 884 -36.01 1.27 -40.17
N ALA A 885 -36.76 0.41 -40.87
CA ALA A 885 -36.82 -1.03 -40.58
C ALA A 885 -35.47 -1.70 -40.93
N PHE A 886 -34.88 -1.36 -42.07
CA PHE A 886 -33.56 -1.87 -42.48
C PHE A 886 -32.45 -1.44 -41.51
N ALA A 887 -32.46 -0.18 -41.06
CA ALA A 887 -31.47 0.32 -40.10
C ALA A 887 -31.59 -0.36 -38.72
N ILE A 888 -32.81 -0.66 -38.27
CA ILE A 888 -33.04 -1.40 -37.02
C ILE A 888 -32.60 -2.85 -37.16
N GLU A 889 -32.90 -3.50 -38.28
CA GLU A 889 -32.47 -4.87 -38.54
C GLU A 889 -30.94 -5.02 -38.56
N GLN A 890 -30.26 -4.07 -39.20
CA GLN A 890 -28.79 -3.95 -39.19
C GLN A 890 -28.25 -3.81 -37.76
N LYS A 891 -28.83 -2.90 -36.95
CA LYS A 891 -28.41 -2.70 -35.55
C LYS A 891 -28.61 -3.94 -34.68
N ILE A 892 -29.75 -4.63 -34.81
CA ILE A 892 -30.02 -5.89 -34.10
C ILE A 892 -28.99 -6.94 -34.51
N SER A 893 -28.74 -7.07 -35.81
CA SER A 893 -27.77 -8.02 -36.34
C SER A 893 -26.36 -7.73 -35.82
N ASN A 894 -25.91 -6.48 -35.86
CA ASN A 894 -24.61 -6.10 -35.35
C ASN A 894 -24.49 -6.28 -33.83
N PHE A 895 -25.56 -6.03 -33.07
CA PHE A 895 -25.59 -6.31 -31.63
C PHE A 895 -25.37 -7.80 -31.33
N PHE A 896 -26.15 -8.69 -31.97
CA PHE A 896 -26.01 -10.13 -31.73
C PHE A 896 -24.65 -10.64 -32.21
N ARG A 897 -24.19 -10.25 -33.40
CA ARG A 897 -22.86 -10.62 -33.91
C ARG A 897 -21.74 -10.18 -32.97
N TYR A 898 -21.82 -8.94 -32.44
CA TYR A 898 -20.88 -8.44 -31.45
C TYR A 898 -20.91 -9.25 -30.15
N MET A 899 -22.12 -9.54 -29.63
CA MET A 899 -22.29 -10.38 -28.44
C MET A 899 -21.75 -11.79 -28.64
N THR A 900 -21.99 -12.41 -29.80
CA THR A 900 -21.43 -13.71 -30.18
C THR A 900 -19.91 -13.67 -30.17
N PHE A 901 -19.30 -12.65 -30.79
CA PHE A 901 -17.84 -12.49 -30.80
C PHE A 901 -17.27 -12.30 -29.39
N GLN A 902 -17.91 -11.47 -28.55
CA GLN A 902 -17.50 -11.28 -27.16
C GLN A 902 -17.61 -12.57 -26.34
N HIS A 903 -18.66 -13.38 -26.58
CA HIS A 903 -18.81 -14.67 -25.94
C HIS A 903 -17.68 -15.64 -26.32
N CYS A 904 -17.30 -15.70 -27.61
CA CYS A 904 -16.13 -16.47 -28.07
C CYS A 904 -14.86 -16.08 -27.29
N LEU A 905 -14.57 -14.78 -27.21
CA LEU A 905 -13.41 -14.26 -26.45
C LEU A 905 -13.52 -14.58 -24.94
N GLY A 906 -14.72 -14.54 -24.38
CA GLY A 906 -15.00 -14.89 -22.99
C GLY A 906 -14.68 -16.35 -22.69
N ILE A 907 -15.15 -17.28 -23.52
CA ILE A 907 -14.86 -18.72 -23.37
C ILE A 907 -13.38 -19.03 -23.57
N PHE A 908 -12.73 -18.44 -24.58
CA PHE A 908 -11.27 -18.57 -24.75
C PHE A 908 -10.52 -18.07 -23.52
N SER A 909 -10.92 -16.92 -22.97
CA SER A 909 -10.33 -16.39 -21.75
C SER A 909 -10.55 -17.34 -20.57
N LYS A 910 -11.75 -17.92 -20.41
CA LYS A 910 -12.04 -18.92 -19.36
C LYS A 910 -11.10 -20.12 -19.48
N VAL A 911 -10.91 -20.68 -20.68
CA VAL A 911 -9.95 -21.77 -20.90
C VAL A 911 -8.54 -21.35 -20.51
N VAL A 912 -8.08 -20.20 -21.03
CA VAL A 912 -6.73 -19.68 -20.77
C VAL A 912 -6.45 -19.57 -19.27
N PHE A 913 -7.38 -18.99 -18.50
CA PHE A 913 -7.22 -18.84 -17.05
C PHE A 913 -7.44 -20.14 -16.27
N SER A 914 -8.30 -21.05 -16.75
CA SER A 914 -8.56 -22.34 -16.10
C SER A 914 -7.38 -23.30 -16.18
N VAL A 915 -6.75 -23.47 -17.35
CA VAL A 915 -5.68 -24.48 -17.55
C VAL A 915 -4.28 -23.89 -17.68
N GLY A 916 -4.16 -22.59 -17.95
CA GLY A 916 -2.88 -21.96 -18.30
C GLY A 916 -1.77 -22.20 -17.28
N ASN A 917 -0.65 -22.71 -17.76
CA ASN A 917 0.52 -23.03 -16.94
C ASN A 917 1.81 -22.91 -17.79
N LYS A 918 2.84 -22.25 -17.24
CA LYS A 918 4.12 -22.04 -17.94
C LYS A 918 4.87 -23.34 -18.24
N ASP A 919 4.62 -24.40 -17.48
CA ASP A 919 5.33 -25.69 -17.61
C ASP A 919 4.67 -26.64 -18.63
N LEU A 920 3.45 -26.34 -19.08
CA LEU A 920 2.67 -27.19 -20.00
C LEU A 920 2.70 -26.73 -21.46
N LYS A 921 3.60 -25.79 -21.81
CA LYS A 921 3.65 -25.17 -23.15
C LYS A 921 3.68 -26.19 -24.29
N GLN A 922 4.55 -27.20 -24.20
CA GLN A 922 4.66 -28.23 -25.24
C GLN A 922 3.38 -29.07 -25.36
N ILE A 923 2.71 -29.38 -24.26
CA ILE A 923 1.45 -30.15 -24.26
C ILE A 923 0.36 -29.38 -24.99
N PHE A 924 0.26 -28.05 -24.77
CA PHE A 924 -0.68 -27.21 -25.50
C PHE A 924 -0.35 -27.11 -26.99
N ASP A 925 0.94 -27.10 -27.36
CA ASP A 925 1.37 -27.12 -28.76
C ASP A 925 1.01 -28.46 -29.42
N ASP A 926 1.28 -29.58 -28.76
CA ASP A 926 0.95 -30.93 -29.24
C ASP A 926 -0.57 -31.09 -29.45
N VAL A 927 -1.41 -30.63 -28.51
CA VAL A 927 -2.88 -30.66 -28.64
C VAL A 927 -3.37 -29.75 -29.77
N ALA A 928 -2.83 -28.53 -29.89
CA ALA A 928 -3.24 -27.64 -30.97
C ALA A 928 -2.85 -28.17 -32.35
N GLN A 929 -1.71 -28.86 -32.45
CA GLN A 929 -1.28 -29.51 -33.69
C GLN A 929 -2.17 -30.72 -34.03
N ASP A 930 -2.60 -31.50 -33.04
CA ASP A 930 -3.49 -32.64 -33.22
C ASP A 930 -4.92 -32.21 -33.63
N ILE A 931 -5.47 -31.17 -32.98
CA ILE A 931 -6.78 -30.59 -33.37
C ILE A 931 -6.69 -29.88 -34.73
N ASN A 932 -5.58 -29.18 -34.98
CA ASN A 932 -5.26 -28.47 -36.22
C ASN A 932 -6.35 -27.49 -36.73
N THR A 933 -6.91 -26.67 -35.84
CA THR A 933 -7.86 -25.62 -36.19
C THR A 933 -7.36 -24.23 -35.78
N PRO A 934 -7.81 -23.15 -36.44
CA PRO A 934 -7.53 -21.78 -35.99
C PRO A 934 -7.91 -21.54 -34.52
N ALA A 935 -9.06 -22.04 -34.07
CA ALA A 935 -9.49 -21.94 -32.67
C ALA A 935 -8.46 -22.53 -31.69
N ALA A 936 -7.98 -23.76 -31.93
CA ALA A 936 -7.00 -24.41 -31.07
C ALA A 936 -5.66 -23.67 -31.02
N LYS A 937 -5.17 -23.23 -32.19
CA LYS A 937 -3.92 -22.46 -32.29
C LYS A 937 -4.00 -21.11 -31.56
N LEU A 938 -5.13 -20.40 -31.66
CA LEU A 938 -5.35 -19.12 -30.98
C LEU A 938 -5.43 -19.27 -29.46
N VAL A 939 -6.11 -20.31 -28.96
CA VAL A 939 -6.17 -20.60 -27.52
C VAL A 939 -4.78 -20.94 -27.00
N THR A 940 -4.04 -21.84 -27.65
CA THR A 940 -2.68 -22.21 -27.26
C THR A 940 -1.74 -21.00 -27.27
N PHE A 941 -1.76 -20.18 -28.31
CA PHE A 941 -0.96 -18.95 -28.36
C PHE A 941 -1.35 -17.97 -27.24
N SER A 942 -2.64 -17.85 -26.92
CA SER A 942 -3.13 -16.99 -25.84
C SER A 942 -2.66 -17.49 -24.47
N ILE A 943 -2.67 -18.81 -24.22
CA ILE A 943 -2.09 -19.39 -23.00
C ILE A 943 -0.60 -19.05 -22.90
N LYS A 944 0.17 -19.33 -23.95
CA LYS A 944 1.62 -19.11 -23.96
C LYS A 944 2.01 -17.64 -23.75
N SER A 945 1.25 -16.72 -24.33
CA SER A 945 1.46 -15.28 -24.20
C SER A 945 0.85 -14.65 -22.94
N CYS A 946 -0.04 -15.35 -22.21
CA CYS A 946 -0.48 -14.96 -20.86
C CYS A 946 0.56 -15.36 -19.81
N TYR A 947 1.09 -16.57 -19.92
CA TYR A 947 1.99 -17.18 -18.92
C TYR A 947 3.46 -17.23 -19.39
N GLY A 948 3.83 -16.34 -20.31
CA GLY A 948 5.16 -16.29 -20.91
C GLY A 948 5.32 -15.11 -21.88
N LYS A 949 6.53 -14.96 -22.43
CA LYS A 949 6.83 -13.96 -23.46
C LYS A 949 6.31 -14.41 -24.82
N ILE A 950 5.85 -13.47 -25.63
CA ILE A 950 5.46 -13.74 -27.02
C ILE A 950 6.69 -14.18 -27.82
N SER A 951 6.56 -15.30 -28.54
CA SER A 951 7.53 -15.74 -29.54
C SER A 951 7.26 -15.05 -30.87
N LEU A 952 8.16 -14.17 -31.31
CA LEU A 952 8.04 -13.51 -32.62
C LEU A 952 8.04 -14.51 -33.79
N LYS A 953 8.75 -15.63 -33.65
CA LYS A 953 8.78 -16.70 -34.66
C LYS A 953 7.41 -17.34 -34.82
N GLU A 954 6.80 -17.72 -33.71
CA GLU A 954 5.45 -18.31 -33.68
C GLU A 954 4.39 -17.32 -34.17
N LEU A 955 4.48 -16.07 -33.71
CA LEU A 955 3.58 -15.00 -34.14
C LEU A 955 3.61 -14.80 -35.66
N LYS A 956 4.81 -14.80 -36.27
CA LYS A 956 4.95 -14.67 -37.72
C LYS A 956 4.32 -15.84 -38.48
N VAL A 957 4.47 -17.07 -37.99
CA VAL A 957 3.86 -18.26 -38.60
C VAL A 957 2.33 -18.15 -38.56
N LEU A 958 1.76 -17.82 -37.40
CA LEU A 958 0.30 -17.67 -37.25
C LEU A 958 -0.25 -16.48 -38.06
N ALA A 959 0.47 -15.37 -38.14
CA ALA A 959 0.06 -14.21 -38.92
C ALA A 959 -0.04 -14.51 -40.42
N GLU A 960 0.93 -15.27 -40.96
CA GLU A 960 0.91 -15.73 -42.35
C GLU A 960 -0.19 -16.78 -42.60
N GLU A 961 -0.37 -17.72 -41.66
CA GLU A 961 -1.42 -18.74 -41.76
C GLU A 961 -2.83 -18.11 -41.77
N PHE A 962 -3.06 -17.08 -40.95
CA PHE A 962 -4.36 -16.44 -40.81
C PHE A 962 -4.57 -15.21 -41.70
N LYS A 963 -3.69 -14.94 -42.66
CA LYS A 963 -3.77 -13.73 -43.51
C LYS A 963 -5.12 -13.56 -44.21
N ASP A 964 -5.74 -14.68 -44.62
CA ASP A 964 -7.03 -14.73 -45.31
C ASP A 964 -8.21 -15.09 -44.36
N ASN A 965 -7.93 -15.25 -43.06
CA ASN A 965 -8.92 -15.53 -42.02
C ASN A 965 -9.08 -14.29 -41.10
N HIS A 966 -10.04 -13.43 -41.44
CA HIS A 966 -10.20 -12.13 -40.77
C HIS A 966 -10.53 -12.24 -39.29
N VAL A 967 -11.32 -13.24 -38.89
CA VAL A 967 -11.68 -13.50 -37.49
C VAL A 967 -10.44 -13.92 -36.70
N ALA A 968 -9.74 -14.95 -37.16
CA ALA A 968 -8.56 -15.46 -36.46
C ALA A 968 -7.45 -14.41 -36.36
N LEU A 969 -7.20 -13.68 -37.44
CA LEU A 969 -6.21 -12.61 -37.45
C LEU A 969 -6.57 -11.47 -36.49
N SER A 970 -7.86 -11.14 -36.37
CA SER A 970 -8.32 -10.09 -35.45
C SER A 970 -8.20 -10.51 -33.98
N ILE A 971 -8.52 -11.77 -33.65
CA ILE A 971 -8.31 -12.34 -32.31
C ILE A 971 -6.81 -12.32 -31.97
N LEU A 972 -5.95 -12.73 -32.91
CA LEU A 972 -4.50 -12.70 -32.74
C LEU A 972 -3.99 -11.27 -32.50
N ARG A 973 -4.45 -10.29 -33.29
CA ARG A 973 -4.12 -8.86 -33.10
C ARG A 973 -4.59 -8.32 -31.75
N ALA A 974 -5.78 -8.70 -31.30
CA ALA A 974 -6.31 -8.32 -30.00
C ALA A 974 -5.44 -8.86 -28.86
N ARG A 975 -5.01 -10.13 -28.94
CA ARG A 975 -4.10 -10.74 -27.95
C ARG A 975 -2.74 -10.06 -27.92
N VAL A 976 -2.17 -9.77 -29.09
CA VAL A 976 -0.89 -9.05 -29.22
C VAL A 976 -1.00 -7.65 -28.61
N ARG A 977 -2.08 -6.92 -28.90
CA ARG A 977 -2.32 -5.59 -28.32
C ARG A 977 -2.43 -5.67 -26.80
N ALA A 978 -3.20 -6.63 -26.28
CA ALA A 978 -3.33 -6.84 -24.84
C ALA A 978 -1.96 -7.10 -24.19
N TYR A 979 -1.11 -7.91 -24.82
CA TYR A 979 0.27 -8.15 -24.35
C TYR A 979 1.11 -6.88 -24.33
N VAL A 980 1.06 -6.07 -25.41
CA VAL A 980 1.84 -4.83 -25.49
C VAL A 980 1.39 -3.79 -24.47
N TYR A 981 0.07 -3.67 -24.24
CA TYR A 981 -0.47 -2.70 -23.29
C TYR A 981 -0.26 -3.11 -21.83
N ASN A 982 -0.11 -4.41 -21.58
CA ASN A 982 0.06 -4.93 -20.22
C ASN A 982 1.52 -5.20 -19.85
N ASN A 983 2.53 -4.94 -20.68
CA ASN A 983 3.93 -5.19 -20.32
C ASN A 983 4.84 -4.01 -20.67
N HIS A 984 5.88 -3.78 -19.87
CA HIS A 984 6.95 -2.84 -20.17
C HIS A 984 7.82 -3.41 -21.29
N ILE A 985 7.43 -3.13 -22.52
CA ILE A 985 8.13 -3.55 -23.74
C ILE A 985 8.86 -2.34 -24.32
N GLU A 986 10.13 -2.52 -24.68
CA GLU A 986 10.91 -1.51 -25.37
C GLU A 986 10.26 -1.12 -26.71
N TYR A 987 10.35 0.16 -27.07
CA TYR A 987 9.74 0.67 -28.30
C TYR A 987 10.16 -0.09 -29.57
N LYS A 988 11.43 -0.52 -29.65
CA LYS A 988 11.97 -1.31 -30.75
C LYS A 988 11.28 -2.68 -30.88
N GLU A 989 10.97 -3.32 -29.76
CA GLU A 989 10.28 -4.61 -29.76
C GLU A 989 8.79 -4.44 -30.09
N LYS A 990 8.15 -3.36 -29.60
CA LYS A 990 6.80 -2.96 -30.03
C LYS A 990 6.71 -2.79 -31.56
N GLN A 991 7.69 -2.12 -32.17
CA GLN A 991 7.77 -1.97 -33.64
C GLN A 991 7.87 -3.29 -34.38
N ARG A 992 8.70 -4.23 -33.89
CA ARG A 992 8.84 -5.57 -34.48
C ARG A 992 7.53 -6.36 -34.42
N ILE A 993 6.85 -6.32 -33.27
CA ILE A 993 5.55 -6.96 -33.06
C ILE A 993 4.50 -6.35 -34.01
N ALA A 994 4.42 -5.01 -34.07
CA ALA A 994 3.47 -4.31 -34.92
C ALA A 994 3.68 -4.61 -36.41
N SER A 995 4.94 -4.59 -36.87
CA SER A 995 5.30 -4.92 -38.25
C SER A 995 4.93 -6.37 -38.62
N THR A 996 5.11 -7.32 -37.69
CA THR A 996 4.75 -8.73 -37.93
C THR A 996 3.24 -8.91 -38.12
N MET A 997 2.44 -8.07 -37.47
CA MET A 997 0.97 -8.15 -37.49
C MET A 997 0.29 -7.20 -38.50
N ASN A 998 1.09 -6.49 -39.31
CA ASN A 998 0.63 -5.40 -40.18
C ASN A 998 -0.20 -4.35 -39.42
N MET A 999 0.25 -3.97 -38.22
CA MET A 999 -0.34 -2.94 -37.37
C MET A 999 0.51 -1.66 -37.40
N LYS A 1000 -0.14 -0.49 -37.30
CA LYS A 1000 0.53 0.81 -37.19
C LYS A 1000 0.69 1.20 -35.72
N ILE A 1001 1.84 1.78 -35.38
CA ILE A 1001 2.07 2.36 -34.06
C ILE A 1001 1.66 3.84 -34.11
N GLN A 1002 0.83 4.24 -33.15
CA GLN A 1002 0.42 5.63 -32.95
C GLN A 1002 1.15 6.18 -31.71
N GLY A 1003 1.80 7.33 -31.89
CA GLY A 1003 2.47 8.10 -30.83
C GLY A 1003 1.48 8.82 -29.94
#